data_AF-B4QI83-F1
#
_entry.id   AF-B4QI83-F1
#
_cell.length_a   1.000
_cell.length_b   1.000
_cell.length_c   1.000
_cell.angle_alpha   90.00
_cell.angle_beta   90.00
_cell.angle_gamma   90.00
#
_symmetry.space_group_name_H-M   'P 1'
#
loop_
_entity.id
_entity.type
_entity.pdbx_description
1 polymer ?
#
loop_
_entity_poly.entity_id
_entity_poly.type
_entity_poly.pdbx_seq_one_letter_code
_entity_poly.pdbx_strand_id
1 'polypeptide(L)'
;MFSNPPKPMTPQMVTLWYRAPELLLGCRTHTTAVDMWAFGCILGELLLGKPLLPGNSEIAQLDMIIDLLGAPSESIWPGFADLPAVQNFTLSQQPYNNLTPKFHMIGQSGRNLLNILFIYNPKTRATAEECLKSKYFVDPPQGAHGAGSPHETDTPFVLWGAGASRVVPNPGGRTFMPNNEGPAMPLHELEQAQLTPLMSALLGLAPPMNNFGTLPVGYMNVSKEYEAMAAHVNALQLLEQYVALQKEHKKGFFADILLEYDVLSAEAIKRYKDTIVQLQKKREYSLCIGKSQVIMSQALEGIDYYHGYYRRVLLLSTTSTFLGWMFYIYRLLSRNRASKVELVLERRNKIVRVSIGSSVIVLVICLLSQGTPLDISFYLLLPYFVWLKALQPWNINFYSSPASAYSVPALQTSMWQIMLLIACAELMVFTFFERRLIALSFCVFACYNSWENFQSKSRDFFSWLALVLILSCFPLLPLSVGYQNGYLLGAGVIVIFTNAFWISKSRLSYRNHTTYCNGLILLQTILCAYLHSNGINIPIPLKLASWFYLVYAFTSILLSKESRLDLRLAQIGFNLGSLYATLCTSYEAVFVQLLTIELNISLRAQSARAERSVLRLAFTLLLYTFFSLFGSGNIASISSFDPNIARCYLSHFAPFVIMGLVLVKLLVPVVLIMSVIYANSEFVRQHEEQIFICLLLVCDVMGLNFLFLVRNQGSWLDIGTSISHFVIMEVTTLVMLLIFHTTKQLLRVIPWEEIDFKMLPLRLIHWDVISAKHH
;
A
#
# COMPACT_ATOMS: atom_id res chain seq x y z
N MET A 1 -32.37 -24.54 -0.83
CA MET A 1 -32.97 -25.55 0.06
C MET A 1 -32.12 -26.80 -0.09
N PHE A 2 -31.28 -27.12 0.90
CA PHE A 2 -30.43 -28.32 0.89
C PHE A 2 -31.32 -29.55 0.76
N SER A 3 -31.32 -30.19 -0.41
CA SER A 3 -32.08 -31.42 -0.61
C SER A 3 -31.36 -32.58 0.08
N ASN A 4 -31.94 -33.04 1.18
CA ASN A 4 -31.90 -34.46 1.56
C ASN A 4 -33.37 -34.92 1.64
N PRO A 5 -33.69 -36.16 1.22
CA PRO A 5 -32.94 -37.39 1.47
C PRO A 5 -32.10 -37.89 0.28
N PRO A 6 -31.15 -38.84 0.50
CA PRO A 6 -30.31 -39.38 -0.57
C PRO A 6 -31.16 -40.25 -1.50
N LYS A 7 -31.53 -39.70 -2.66
CA LYS A 7 -31.95 -40.53 -3.79
C LYS A 7 -30.72 -41.26 -4.33
N PRO A 8 -30.82 -42.55 -4.75
CA PRO A 8 -29.72 -43.23 -5.42
C PRO A 8 -29.39 -42.46 -6.71
N MET A 9 -28.17 -41.92 -6.80
CA MET A 9 -27.67 -41.22 -7.99
C MET A 9 -26.83 -42.20 -8.82
N THR A 10 -26.90 -42.05 -10.15
CA THR A 10 -26.21 -42.93 -11.11
C THR A 10 -24.69 -42.97 -10.85
N PRO A 11 -24.07 -44.17 -10.73
CA PRO A 11 -22.64 -44.32 -10.40
C PRO A 11 -21.65 -43.73 -11.42
N GLN A 12 -22.09 -43.42 -12.64
CA GLN A 12 -21.20 -43.04 -13.75
C GLN A 12 -20.85 -41.54 -13.84
N MET A 13 -21.21 -40.72 -12.85
CA MET A 13 -21.21 -39.25 -12.98
C MET A 13 -19.85 -38.51 -12.87
N VAL A 14 -18.70 -39.19 -12.90
CA VAL A 14 -17.37 -38.53 -12.81
C VAL A 14 -16.38 -39.13 -13.81
N THR A 15 -15.61 -38.27 -14.48
CA THR A 15 -14.44 -38.69 -15.30
C THR A 15 -13.55 -39.61 -14.46
N LEU A 16 -13.19 -40.78 -14.98
CA LEU A 16 -12.61 -41.88 -14.22
C LEU A 16 -11.41 -41.47 -13.34
N TRP A 17 -10.57 -40.55 -13.83
CA TRP A 17 -9.34 -40.11 -13.17
C TRP A 17 -9.53 -39.38 -11.83
N TYR A 18 -10.71 -38.77 -11.63
CA TYR A 18 -11.04 -38.01 -10.41
C TYR A 18 -12.09 -38.73 -9.56
N ARG A 19 -12.43 -39.97 -9.91
CA ARG A 19 -13.47 -40.73 -9.24
C ARG A 19 -12.98 -41.26 -7.89
N ALA A 20 -13.77 -41.02 -6.84
CA ALA A 20 -13.48 -41.46 -5.48
C ALA A 20 -13.58 -42.99 -5.31
N PRO A 21 -12.81 -43.60 -4.38
CA PRO A 21 -12.79 -45.05 -4.19
C PRO A 21 -14.16 -45.63 -3.83
N GLU A 22 -14.98 -44.90 -3.07
CA GLU A 22 -16.35 -45.32 -2.74
C GLU A 22 -17.28 -45.43 -3.94
N LEU A 23 -17.06 -44.64 -4.99
CA LEU A 23 -17.79 -44.75 -6.24
C LEU A 23 -17.33 -45.98 -7.04
N LEU A 24 -16.01 -46.20 -7.11
CA LEU A 24 -15.41 -47.37 -7.78
C LEU A 24 -15.82 -48.69 -7.11
N LEU A 25 -16.01 -48.67 -5.79
CA LEU A 25 -16.37 -49.85 -5.00
C LEU A 25 -17.89 -50.08 -4.89
N GLY A 26 -18.70 -49.27 -5.59
CA GLY A 26 -20.15 -49.46 -5.70
C GLY A 26 -20.95 -48.99 -4.49
N CYS A 27 -20.45 -48.04 -3.70
CA CYS A 27 -21.21 -47.45 -2.61
C CYS A 27 -22.48 -46.78 -3.13
N ARG A 28 -23.62 -47.06 -2.49
CA ARG A 28 -24.95 -46.57 -2.92
C ARG A 28 -25.25 -45.15 -2.42
N THR A 29 -24.54 -44.68 -1.41
CA THR A 29 -24.75 -43.37 -0.78
C THR A 29 -23.62 -42.42 -1.12
N HIS A 30 -23.95 -41.38 -1.89
CA HIS A 30 -23.01 -40.33 -2.26
C HIS A 30 -23.10 -39.18 -1.27
N THR A 31 -21.96 -38.60 -0.92
CA THR A 31 -21.86 -37.41 -0.06
C THR A 31 -20.94 -36.39 -0.72
N THR A 32 -20.86 -35.18 -0.18
CA THR A 32 -19.93 -34.14 -0.66
C THR A 32 -18.45 -34.55 -0.56
N ALA A 33 -18.12 -35.66 0.12
CA ALA A 33 -16.77 -36.21 0.19
C ALA A 33 -16.22 -36.63 -1.19
N VAL A 34 -17.08 -37.02 -2.14
CA VAL A 34 -16.63 -37.38 -3.49
C VAL A 34 -16.02 -36.18 -4.23
N ASP A 35 -16.55 -34.98 -3.99
CA ASP A 35 -16.04 -33.73 -4.57
C ASP A 35 -14.69 -33.35 -3.94
N MET A 36 -14.54 -33.59 -2.63
CA MET A 36 -13.28 -33.35 -1.92
C MET A 36 -12.15 -34.26 -2.43
N TRP A 37 -12.47 -35.51 -2.79
CA TRP A 37 -11.52 -36.40 -3.43
C TRP A 37 -11.09 -35.87 -4.81
N ALA A 38 -12.06 -35.47 -5.63
CA ALA A 38 -11.78 -34.88 -6.94
C ALA A 38 -10.91 -33.62 -6.83
N PHE A 39 -11.18 -32.77 -5.84
CA PHE A 39 -10.32 -31.62 -5.53
C PHE A 39 -8.90 -32.03 -5.17
N GLY A 40 -8.71 -33.08 -4.36
CA GLY A 40 -7.39 -33.64 -4.07
C GLY A 40 -6.64 -34.10 -5.32
N CYS A 41 -7.33 -34.77 -6.24
CA CYS A 41 -6.77 -35.18 -7.53
C CYS A 41 -6.33 -33.97 -8.39
N ILE A 42 -7.16 -32.92 -8.46
CA ILE A 42 -6.84 -31.68 -9.20
C ILE A 42 -5.64 -30.96 -8.55
N LEU A 43 -5.63 -30.81 -7.23
CA LEU A 43 -4.51 -30.22 -6.50
C LEU A 43 -3.22 -30.99 -6.77
N GLY A 44 -3.27 -32.33 -6.72
CA GLY A 44 -2.12 -33.16 -7.04
C GLY A 44 -1.66 -33.02 -8.49
N GLU A 45 -2.59 -32.87 -9.43
CA GLU A 45 -2.29 -32.62 -10.84
C GLU A 45 -1.62 -31.26 -11.07
N LEU A 46 -2.12 -30.20 -10.44
CA LEU A 46 -1.50 -28.87 -10.47
C LEU A 46 -0.07 -28.89 -9.92
N LEU A 47 0.16 -29.63 -8.84
CA LEU A 47 1.47 -29.75 -8.20
C LEU A 47 2.49 -30.58 -9.01
N LEU A 48 2.02 -31.52 -9.83
CA LEU A 48 2.88 -32.37 -10.66
C LEU A 48 3.00 -31.89 -12.12
N GLY A 49 2.10 -30.99 -12.57
CA GLY A 49 1.97 -30.60 -13.97
C GLY A 49 1.44 -31.71 -14.89
N LYS A 50 0.87 -32.78 -14.33
CA LYS A 50 0.32 -33.94 -15.05
C LYS A 50 -0.74 -34.67 -14.22
N PRO A 51 -1.69 -35.41 -14.84
CA PRO A 51 -2.74 -36.12 -14.12
C PRO A 51 -2.21 -37.06 -13.04
N LEU A 52 -2.80 -37.01 -11.83
CA LEU A 52 -2.32 -37.77 -10.67
C LEU A 52 -2.60 -39.28 -10.77
N LEU A 53 -3.82 -39.63 -11.24
CA LEU A 53 -4.37 -40.99 -11.30
C LEU A 53 -5.06 -41.24 -12.65
N PRO A 54 -4.32 -41.35 -13.78
CA PRO A 54 -4.91 -41.54 -15.11
C PRO A 54 -5.20 -43.02 -15.43
N GLY A 55 -6.14 -43.64 -14.73
CA GLY A 55 -6.53 -45.03 -14.97
C GLY A 55 -7.36 -45.19 -16.25
N ASN A 56 -7.14 -46.31 -16.96
CA ASN A 56 -7.84 -46.63 -18.22
C ASN A 56 -9.07 -47.53 -18.02
N SER A 57 -9.26 -48.09 -16.82
CA SER A 57 -10.41 -48.90 -16.40
C SER A 57 -10.66 -48.68 -14.91
N GLU A 58 -11.86 -49.03 -14.40
CA GLU A 58 -12.17 -48.88 -12.97
C GLU A 58 -11.22 -49.68 -12.07
N ILE A 59 -10.80 -50.87 -12.54
CA ILE A 59 -9.80 -51.71 -11.85
C ILE A 59 -8.43 -51.02 -11.88
N ALA A 60 -7.97 -50.56 -13.03
CA ALA A 60 -6.69 -49.87 -13.14
C ALA A 60 -6.66 -48.56 -12.34
N GLN A 61 -7.79 -47.86 -12.25
CA GLN A 61 -7.94 -46.67 -11.42
C GLN A 61 -7.79 -47.02 -9.93
N LEU A 62 -8.42 -48.11 -9.49
CA LEU A 62 -8.34 -48.59 -8.11
C LEU A 62 -6.91 -49.05 -7.77
N ASP A 63 -6.22 -49.76 -8.67
CA ASP A 63 -4.82 -50.14 -8.51
C ASP A 63 -3.92 -48.91 -8.37
N MET A 64 -4.10 -47.87 -9.21
CA MET A 64 -3.34 -46.61 -9.06
C MET A 64 -3.62 -45.89 -7.73
N ILE A 65 -4.84 -45.99 -7.20
CA ILE A 65 -5.18 -45.43 -5.88
C ILE A 65 -4.46 -46.21 -4.78
N ILE A 66 -4.46 -47.54 -4.86
CA ILE A 66 -3.73 -48.42 -3.93
C ILE A 66 -2.23 -48.16 -4.01
N ASP A 67 -1.69 -47.97 -5.21
CA ASP A 67 -0.28 -47.64 -5.44
C ASP A 67 0.12 -46.29 -4.83
N LEU A 68 -0.84 -45.37 -4.69
CA LEU A 68 -0.61 -44.06 -4.09
C LEU A 68 -0.78 -44.06 -2.57
N LEU A 69 -1.79 -44.74 -2.03
CA LEU A 69 -2.22 -44.59 -0.63
C LEU A 69 -1.98 -45.83 0.23
N GLY A 70 -1.76 -46.99 -0.39
CA GLY A 70 -1.79 -48.31 0.24
C GLY A 70 -3.19 -48.95 0.18
N ALA A 71 -3.26 -50.27 0.32
CA ALA A 71 -4.50 -51.03 0.23
C ALA A 71 -5.45 -50.69 1.39
N PRO A 72 -6.74 -50.41 1.13
CA PRO A 72 -7.72 -50.19 2.18
C PRO A 72 -7.97 -51.46 2.98
N SER A 73 -8.28 -51.30 4.26
CA SER A 73 -8.59 -52.38 5.19
C SER A 73 -9.73 -51.96 6.12
N GLU A 74 -10.27 -52.93 6.86
CA GLU A 74 -11.37 -52.67 7.79
C GLU A 74 -10.99 -51.71 8.94
N SER A 75 -9.69 -51.59 9.26
CA SER A 75 -9.20 -50.60 10.23
C SER A 75 -9.11 -49.19 9.66
N ILE A 76 -8.86 -49.05 8.36
CA ILE A 76 -8.76 -47.75 7.66
C ILE A 76 -10.17 -47.25 7.26
N TRP A 77 -11.03 -48.18 6.85
CA TRP A 77 -12.40 -47.89 6.44
C TRP A 77 -13.36 -48.93 7.04
N PRO A 78 -13.98 -48.62 8.18
CA PRO A 78 -15.01 -49.47 8.78
C PRO A 78 -16.23 -49.61 7.85
N GLY A 79 -16.63 -50.85 7.54
CA GLY A 79 -17.65 -51.21 6.56
C GLY A 79 -17.09 -51.43 5.15
N PHE A 80 -15.77 -51.59 4.98
CA PHE A 80 -15.15 -51.81 3.68
C PHE A 80 -15.47 -53.19 3.11
N ALA A 81 -15.44 -54.24 3.95
CA ALA A 81 -15.79 -55.61 3.56
C ALA A 81 -17.23 -55.76 3.03
N ASP A 82 -18.12 -54.85 3.43
CA ASP A 82 -19.54 -54.87 3.04
C ASP A 82 -19.80 -54.20 1.66
N LEU A 83 -18.77 -53.63 1.02
CA LEU A 83 -18.92 -52.93 -0.24
C LEU A 83 -19.15 -53.90 -1.41
N PRO A 84 -20.13 -53.63 -2.31
CA PRO A 84 -20.54 -54.56 -3.36
C PRO A 84 -19.42 -55.04 -4.30
N ALA A 85 -18.44 -54.18 -4.61
CA ALA A 85 -17.33 -54.54 -5.51
C ALA A 85 -16.22 -55.33 -4.82
N VAL A 86 -16.07 -55.22 -3.50
CA VAL A 86 -14.99 -55.88 -2.73
C VAL A 86 -15.19 -57.40 -2.68
N GLN A 87 -16.45 -57.85 -2.77
CA GLN A 87 -16.79 -59.29 -2.78
C GLN A 87 -16.37 -60.00 -4.08
N ASN A 88 -16.09 -59.24 -5.16
CA ASN A 88 -15.86 -59.77 -6.50
C ASN A 88 -14.43 -59.54 -7.02
N PHE A 89 -13.53 -58.94 -6.24
CA PHE A 89 -12.19 -58.57 -6.68
C PHE A 89 -11.13 -58.73 -5.58
N THR A 90 -9.92 -59.16 -5.96
CA THR A 90 -8.76 -59.23 -5.07
C THR A 90 -7.88 -58.00 -5.23
N LEU A 91 -7.69 -57.23 -4.17
CA LEU A 91 -6.90 -56.01 -4.19
C LEU A 91 -5.40 -56.29 -4.28
N SER A 92 -4.69 -55.43 -5.00
CA SER A 92 -3.23 -55.38 -5.03
C SER A 92 -2.66 -55.13 -3.63
N GLN A 93 -1.58 -55.83 -3.28
CA GLN A 93 -0.95 -55.73 -1.95
C GLN A 93 0.07 -54.59 -1.94
N GLN A 94 -0.32 -53.45 -1.35
CA GLN A 94 0.61 -52.36 -1.05
C GLN A 94 0.35 -51.81 0.37
N PRO A 95 1.30 -51.93 1.32
CA PRO A 95 1.02 -51.58 2.71
C PRO A 95 1.34 -50.13 3.10
N TYR A 96 1.93 -49.31 2.23
CA TYR A 96 2.44 -47.98 2.57
C TYR A 96 1.87 -46.86 1.69
N ASN A 97 1.79 -45.65 2.26
CA ASN A 97 1.33 -44.41 1.63
C ASN A 97 2.50 -43.70 0.94
N ASN A 98 2.35 -43.44 -0.36
CA ASN A 98 3.36 -42.85 -1.25
C ASN A 98 3.13 -41.35 -1.54
N LEU A 99 2.21 -40.66 -0.85
CA LEU A 99 2.00 -39.23 -1.06
C LEU A 99 3.26 -38.41 -0.74
N THR A 100 3.91 -38.69 0.39
CA THR A 100 5.12 -37.96 0.81
C THR A 100 6.27 -38.06 -0.20
N PRO A 101 6.69 -39.26 -0.67
CA PRO A 101 7.74 -39.37 -1.68
C PRO A 101 7.33 -38.80 -3.05
N LYS A 102 6.05 -38.95 -3.46
CA LYS A 102 5.56 -38.43 -4.74
C LYS A 102 5.56 -36.90 -4.79
N PHE A 103 5.18 -36.25 -3.68
CA PHE A 103 5.16 -34.79 -3.53
C PHE A 103 6.31 -34.30 -2.63
N HIS A 104 7.56 -34.58 -3.02
CA HIS A 104 8.75 -34.17 -2.26
C HIS A 104 9.02 -32.66 -2.34
N MET A 105 8.57 -31.99 -3.41
CA MET A 105 8.78 -30.54 -3.65
C MET A 105 7.83 -29.62 -2.88
N ILE A 106 6.76 -30.15 -2.27
CA ILE A 106 5.83 -29.33 -1.48
C ILE A 106 6.21 -29.35 0.00
N GLY A 107 5.96 -28.23 0.69
CA GLY A 107 6.15 -28.12 2.14
C GLY A 107 5.26 -29.08 2.93
N GLN A 108 5.59 -29.28 4.22
CA GLN A 108 4.86 -30.22 5.08
C GLN A 108 3.36 -29.90 5.18
N SER A 109 2.99 -28.62 5.20
CA SER A 109 1.60 -28.18 5.25
C SER A 109 0.80 -28.65 4.02
N GLY A 110 1.39 -28.63 2.83
CA GLY A 110 0.77 -29.13 1.60
C GLY A 110 0.61 -30.65 1.59
N ARG A 111 1.63 -31.39 2.07
CA ARG A 111 1.52 -32.85 2.24
C ARG A 111 0.41 -33.23 3.22
N ASN A 112 0.27 -32.49 4.31
CA ASN A 112 -0.79 -32.73 5.29
C ASN A 112 -2.17 -32.50 4.67
N LEU A 113 -2.34 -31.44 3.85
CA LEU A 113 -3.59 -31.18 3.12
C LEU A 113 -3.94 -32.33 2.17
N LEU A 114 -2.99 -32.84 1.39
CA LEU A 114 -3.24 -33.99 0.51
C LEU A 114 -3.63 -35.25 1.30
N ASN A 115 -2.99 -35.51 2.44
CA ASN A 115 -3.33 -36.66 3.28
C ASN A 115 -4.78 -36.62 3.80
N ILE A 116 -5.28 -35.45 4.20
CA ILE A 116 -6.66 -35.32 4.70
C ILE A 116 -7.71 -35.36 3.57
N LEU A 117 -7.34 -34.97 2.34
CA LEU A 117 -8.18 -35.06 1.14
C LEU A 117 -8.30 -36.50 0.63
N PHE A 118 -7.23 -37.29 0.74
CA PHE A 118 -7.17 -38.69 0.26
C PHE A 118 -7.49 -39.75 1.32
N ILE A 119 -8.25 -39.41 2.36
CA ILE A 119 -8.76 -40.40 3.30
C ILE A 119 -9.79 -41.31 2.60
N TYR A 120 -9.60 -42.63 2.68
CA TYR A 120 -10.48 -43.63 2.06
C TYR A 120 -11.93 -43.50 2.53
N ASN A 121 -12.15 -43.51 3.85
CA ASN A 121 -13.49 -43.45 4.41
C ASN A 121 -14.13 -42.06 4.19
N PRO A 122 -15.23 -41.96 3.42
CA PRO A 122 -15.85 -40.68 3.10
C PRO A 122 -16.45 -39.97 4.34
N LYS A 123 -16.77 -40.70 5.42
CA LYS A 123 -17.32 -40.11 6.65
C LYS A 123 -16.27 -39.31 7.45
N THR A 124 -15.00 -39.64 7.28
CA THR A 124 -13.87 -39.02 7.99
C THR A 124 -12.97 -38.19 7.08
N ARG A 125 -13.26 -38.17 5.76
CA ARG A 125 -12.55 -37.34 4.79
C ARG A 125 -12.86 -35.87 5.07
N ALA A 126 -11.82 -35.03 5.01
CA ALA A 126 -11.96 -33.62 5.36
C ALA A 126 -12.98 -32.90 4.47
N THR A 127 -13.80 -32.07 5.11
CA THR A 127 -14.74 -31.18 4.43
C THR A 127 -14.02 -29.95 3.87
N ALA A 128 -14.67 -29.24 2.94
CA ALA A 128 -14.12 -27.98 2.41
C ALA A 128 -13.79 -26.96 3.52
N GLU A 129 -14.65 -26.86 4.54
CA GLU A 129 -14.44 -25.96 5.68
C GLU A 129 -13.19 -26.32 6.49
N GLU A 130 -12.95 -27.62 6.71
CA GLU A 130 -11.76 -28.11 7.43
C GLU A 130 -10.49 -27.92 6.59
N CYS A 131 -10.55 -28.14 5.28
CA CYS A 131 -9.43 -27.89 4.38
C CYS A 131 -9.02 -26.42 4.36
N LEU A 132 -9.98 -25.48 4.35
CA LEU A 132 -9.71 -24.04 4.41
C LEU A 132 -9.00 -23.61 5.71
N LYS A 133 -9.19 -24.36 6.80
CA LYS A 133 -8.50 -24.14 8.09
C LYS A 133 -7.10 -24.78 8.15
N SER A 134 -6.68 -25.49 7.10
CA SER A 134 -5.37 -26.15 7.09
C SER A 134 -4.23 -25.13 7.01
N LYS A 135 -3.10 -25.47 7.63
CA LYS A 135 -1.87 -24.65 7.59
C LYS A 135 -1.40 -24.32 6.18
N TYR A 136 -1.78 -25.11 5.17
CA TYR A 136 -1.43 -24.84 3.79
C TYR A 136 -2.02 -23.53 3.27
N PHE A 137 -3.26 -23.19 3.67
CA PHE A 137 -3.91 -21.94 3.27
C PHE A 137 -3.76 -20.82 4.31
N VAL A 138 -3.41 -21.16 5.55
CA VAL A 138 -3.30 -20.20 6.67
C VAL A 138 -1.86 -19.69 6.86
N ASP A 139 -0.85 -20.54 6.65
CA ASP A 139 0.55 -20.09 6.77
C ASP A 139 0.88 -19.17 5.58
N PRO A 140 1.55 -18.02 5.82
CA PRO A 140 1.91 -17.11 4.74
C PRO A 140 2.86 -17.82 3.77
N PRO A 141 2.61 -17.74 2.44
CA PRO A 141 3.57 -18.26 1.48
C PRO A 141 4.90 -17.54 1.62
N GLN A 142 6.00 -18.24 1.31
CA GLN A 142 7.33 -17.62 1.25
C GLN A 142 7.43 -16.56 0.14
N GLY A 143 6.45 -16.51 -0.78
CA GLY A 143 6.25 -15.44 -1.74
C GLY A 143 5.37 -14.33 -1.16
N ALA A 144 5.79 -13.09 -1.32
CA ALA A 144 5.02 -11.93 -0.92
C ALA A 144 3.86 -11.74 -1.90
N HIS A 145 2.67 -12.25 -1.56
CA HIS A 145 1.45 -11.83 -2.25
C HIS A 145 1.37 -10.30 -2.23
N GLY A 146 1.38 -9.67 -3.41
CA GLY A 146 1.37 -8.21 -3.54
C GLY A 146 2.75 -7.54 -3.58
N ALA A 147 3.85 -8.26 -3.81
CA ALA A 147 5.16 -7.63 -4.12
C ALA A 147 5.19 -6.90 -5.49
N GLY A 148 4.09 -6.96 -6.25
CA GLY A 148 3.83 -6.09 -7.39
C GLY A 148 4.36 -6.62 -8.72
N SER A 149 4.76 -7.89 -8.81
CA SER A 149 4.99 -8.51 -10.11
C SER A 149 3.67 -8.94 -10.76
N PRO A 150 3.50 -8.78 -12.10
CA PRO A 150 2.27 -9.20 -12.79
C PRO A 150 1.92 -10.68 -12.57
N HIS A 151 2.94 -11.53 -12.43
CA HIS A 151 2.78 -12.96 -12.18
C HIS A 151 2.23 -13.29 -10.78
N GLU A 152 2.37 -12.39 -9.81
CA GLU A 152 1.81 -12.54 -8.46
C GLU A 152 0.39 -11.96 -8.34
N THR A 153 -0.02 -11.12 -9.30
CA THR A 153 -1.39 -10.59 -9.39
C THR A 153 -2.32 -11.47 -10.21
N ASP A 154 -1.78 -12.25 -11.16
CA ASP A 154 -2.54 -13.19 -11.98
C ASP A 154 -2.89 -14.43 -11.13
N THR A 155 -4.11 -14.47 -10.58
CA THR A 155 -4.58 -15.62 -9.80
C THR A 155 -5.27 -16.62 -10.73
N PRO A 156 -4.69 -17.82 -10.97
CA PRO A 156 -5.33 -18.82 -11.80
C PRO A 156 -6.63 -19.29 -11.15
N PHE A 157 -7.74 -19.17 -11.86
CA PHE A 157 -9.04 -19.67 -11.43
C PHE A 157 -9.37 -20.97 -12.18
N VAL A 158 -9.66 -22.03 -11.44
CA VAL A 158 -10.03 -23.34 -12.01
C VAL A 158 -11.49 -23.63 -11.69
N LEU A 159 -12.30 -23.80 -12.74
CA LEU A 159 -13.70 -24.20 -12.65
C LEU A 159 -13.87 -25.59 -13.28
N TRP A 160 -14.47 -26.52 -12.53
CA TRP A 160 -14.72 -27.88 -12.99
C TRP A 160 -16.09 -28.40 -12.52
N GLY A 161 -16.58 -29.46 -13.17
CA GLY A 161 -17.83 -30.13 -12.80
C GLY A 161 -18.86 -30.19 -13.93
N ALA A 162 -19.93 -30.95 -13.73
CA ALA A 162 -20.95 -31.21 -14.76
C ALA A 162 -21.70 -29.94 -15.22
N GLY A 163 -21.83 -28.96 -14.33
CA GLY A 163 -22.47 -27.67 -14.60
C GLY A 163 -21.54 -26.62 -15.24
N ALA A 164 -20.23 -26.89 -15.35
CA ALA A 164 -19.28 -25.99 -15.99
C ALA A 164 -19.17 -26.31 -17.49
N SER A 165 -19.19 -25.29 -18.33
CA SER A 165 -19.00 -25.46 -19.77
C SER A 165 -17.53 -25.77 -20.08
N ARG A 166 -17.29 -26.70 -21.00
CA ARG A 166 -15.95 -26.99 -21.54
C ARG A 166 -15.57 -26.06 -22.69
N VAL A 167 -16.55 -25.34 -23.25
CA VAL A 167 -16.36 -24.45 -24.39
C VAL A 167 -17.08 -23.14 -24.07
N VAL A 168 -16.32 -22.06 -23.91
CA VAL A 168 -16.87 -20.72 -23.68
C VAL A 168 -16.81 -19.95 -25.00
N PRO A 169 -17.90 -19.25 -25.40
CA PRO A 169 -17.88 -18.38 -26.58
C PRO A 169 -16.91 -17.21 -26.37
N ASN A 170 -16.11 -16.91 -27.40
CA ASN A 170 -15.07 -15.87 -27.42
C ASN A 170 -14.00 -16.05 -26.32
N PRO A 171 -13.03 -16.95 -26.54
CA PRO A 171 -12.02 -17.29 -25.53
C PRO A 171 -11.04 -16.18 -25.13
N GLY A 172 -11.19 -14.96 -25.64
CA GLY A 172 -10.11 -13.99 -25.68
C GLY A 172 -9.01 -14.47 -26.63
N GLY A 173 -8.28 -13.55 -27.26
CA GLY A 173 -7.20 -13.92 -28.20
C GLY A 173 -5.97 -14.56 -27.53
N ARG A 174 -6.03 -14.83 -26.21
CA ARG A 174 -4.92 -15.34 -25.42
C ARG A 174 -5.08 -16.84 -25.22
N THR A 175 -3.96 -17.55 -25.31
CA THR A 175 -3.89 -18.99 -25.08
C THR A 175 -2.85 -19.31 -24.02
N PHE A 176 -3.15 -20.29 -23.19
CA PHE A 176 -2.22 -20.85 -22.21
C PHE A 176 -1.77 -22.24 -22.64
N MET A 177 -0.48 -22.54 -22.53
CA MET A 177 0.05 -23.89 -22.70
C MET A 177 0.29 -24.52 -21.34
N PRO A 178 -0.36 -25.66 -21.02
CA PRO A 178 -0.20 -26.31 -19.72
C PRO A 178 1.21 -26.87 -19.49
N ASN A 179 1.93 -27.18 -20.58
CA ASN A 179 3.32 -27.59 -20.59
C ASN A 179 3.96 -27.24 -21.95
N ASN A 180 5.29 -27.34 -22.05
CA ASN A 180 6.05 -27.00 -23.27
C ASN A 180 5.65 -27.80 -24.52
N GLU A 181 4.92 -28.91 -24.35
CA GLU A 181 4.52 -29.85 -25.41
C GLU A 181 2.99 -29.93 -25.59
N GLY A 182 2.21 -29.17 -24.81
CA GLY A 182 0.75 -29.30 -24.73
C GLY A 182 0.01 -28.44 -25.75
N PRO A 183 -1.27 -28.75 -26.04
CA PRO A 183 -2.08 -27.91 -26.90
C PRO A 183 -2.29 -26.53 -26.27
N ALA A 184 -2.22 -25.48 -27.09
CA ALA A 184 -2.59 -24.13 -26.69
C ALA A 184 -4.09 -24.10 -26.36
N MET A 185 -4.42 -23.95 -25.07
CA MET A 185 -5.78 -23.87 -24.57
C MET A 185 -6.24 -22.41 -24.50
N PRO A 186 -7.52 -22.11 -24.74
CA PRO A 186 -8.05 -20.77 -24.57
C PRO A 186 -7.90 -20.28 -23.12
N LEU A 187 -7.36 -19.09 -22.93
CA LEU A 187 -7.27 -18.46 -21.61
C LEU A 187 -8.46 -17.52 -21.41
N HIS A 188 -9.40 -17.95 -20.56
CA HIS A 188 -10.58 -17.17 -20.24
C HIS A 188 -10.30 -16.16 -19.12
N GLU A 189 -10.49 -14.88 -19.41
CA GLU A 189 -10.45 -13.81 -18.40
C GLU A 189 -11.83 -13.65 -17.76
N LEU A 190 -11.86 -13.74 -16.43
CA LEU A 190 -13.05 -13.55 -15.61
C LEU A 190 -12.77 -12.41 -14.63
N GLU A 191 -13.66 -11.41 -14.58
CA GLU A 191 -13.54 -10.37 -13.57
C GLU A 191 -13.89 -10.95 -12.19
N GLN A 192 -13.17 -10.54 -11.15
CA GLN A 192 -13.36 -11.07 -9.79
C GLN A 192 -14.82 -10.95 -9.30
N ALA A 193 -15.52 -9.88 -9.69
CA ALA A 193 -16.92 -9.66 -9.33
C ALA A 193 -17.88 -10.66 -9.99
N GLN A 194 -17.53 -11.20 -11.17
CA GLN A 194 -18.35 -12.16 -11.93
C GLN A 194 -18.35 -13.57 -11.32
N LEU A 195 -17.42 -13.87 -10.42
CA LEU A 195 -17.34 -15.15 -9.74
C LEU A 195 -18.59 -15.42 -8.90
N THR A 196 -19.03 -14.44 -8.11
CA THR A 196 -20.19 -14.55 -7.23
C THR A 196 -21.52 -14.86 -7.97
N PRO A 197 -21.91 -14.15 -9.05
CA PRO A 197 -23.12 -14.46 -9.79
C PRO A 197 -23.00 -15.80 -10.53
N LEU A 198 -21.80 -16.16 -11.01
CA LEU A 198 -21.55 -17.46 -11.61
C LEU A 198 -21.75 -18.61 -10.60
N MET A 199 -21.15 -18.51 -9.41
CA MET A 199 -21.34 -19.49 -8.33
C MET A 199 -22.80 -19.60 -7.90
N SER A 200 -23.48 -18.46 -7.77
CA SER A 200 -24.90 -18.43 -7.39
C SER A 200 -25.76 -19.12 -8.44
N ALA A 201 -25.51 -18.86 -9.72
CA ALA A 201 -26.22 -19.50 -10.83
C ALA A 201 -25.93 -21.00 -10.92
N LEU A 202 -24.69 -21.45 -10.68
CA LEU A 202 -24.33 -22.87 -10.61
C LEU A 202 -25.02 -23.60 -9.45
N LEU A 203 -25.20 -22.92 -8.31
CA LEU A 203 -25.88 -23.46 -7.13
C LEU A 203 -27.42 -23.36 -7.20
N GLY A 204 -27.97 -22.67 -8.20
CA GLY A 204 -29.41 -22.39 -8.28
C GLY A 204 -29.90 -21.42 -7.20
N LEU A 205 -29.03 -20.53 -6.76
CA LEU A 205 -29.31 -19.49 -5.75
C LEU A 205 -29.48 -18.12 -6.42
N ALA A 206 -30.21 -17.24 -5.74
CA ALA A 206 -30.29 -15.85 -6.15
C ALA A 206 -28.91 -15.17 -6.04
N PRO A 207 -28.55 -14.28 -6.98
CA PRO A 207 -27.34 -13.50 -6.90
C PRO A 207 -27.35 -12.62 -5.63
N PRO A 208 -26.27 -12.58 -4.85
CA PRO A 208 -26.17 -11.79 -3.63
C PRO A 208 -26.48 -10.31 -3.86
N MET A 209 -27.22 -9.71 -2.92
CA MET A 209 -27.77 -8.36 -3.07
C MET A 209 -26.74 -7.26 -3.30
N ASN A 210 -25.50 -7.40 -2.79
CA ASN A 210 -24.45 -6.37 -2.86
C ASN A 210 -23.37 -6.66 -3.92
N ASN A 211 -23.62 -7.62 -4.81
CA ASN A 211 -22.66 -7.97 -5.85
C ASN A 211 -22.80 -7.03 -7.07
N PHE A 212 -21.67 -6.58 -7.62
CA PHE A 212 -21.61 -5.73 -8.83
C PHE A 212 -21.22 -6.51 -10.11
N GLY A 213 -20.99 -7.82 -10.01
CA GLY A 213 -20.62 -8.64 -11.15
C GLY A 213 -21.79 -8.98 -12.06
N THR A 214 -21.49 -9.03 -13.35
CA THR A 214 -22.38 -9.56 -14.40
C THR A 214 -22.19 -11.07 -14.55
N LEU A 215 -23.25 -11.81 -14.83
CA LEU A 215 -23.16 -13.24 -15.08
C LEU A 215 -22.43 -13.47 -16.41
N PRO A 216 -21.29 -14.20 -16.42
CA PRO A 216 -20.55 -14.42 -17.65
C PRO A 216 -21.27 -15.47 -18.53
N VAL A 217 -21.37 -15.20 -19.83
CA VAL A 217 -22.15 -16.03 -20.77
C VAL A 217 -21.34 -17.24 -21.22
N GLY A 218 -21.97 -18.41 -21.24
CA GLY A 218 -21.41 -19.65 -21.78
C GLY A 218 -20.44 -20.38 -20.84
N TYR A 219 -20.30 -19.94 -19.60
CA TYR A 219 -19.52 -20.63 -18.57
C TYR A 219 -20.26 -21.80 -17.92
N MET A 220 -21.58 -21.88 -18.12
CA MET A 220 -22.43 -22.93 -17.55
C MET A 220 -22.87 -23.92 -18.63
N ASN A 221 -22.77 -25.22 -18.33
CA ASN A 221 -23.29 -26.31 -19.17
C ASN A 221 -24.76 -26.59 -18.84
N VAL A 222 -25.63 -25.65 -19.19
CA VAL A 222 -27.06 -25.64 -18.83
C VAL A 222 -27.93 -25.32 -20.05
N SER A 223 -29.24 -25.52 -19.93
CA SER A 223 -30.17 -25.12 -21.00
C SER A 223 -30.13 -23.59 -21.20
N LYS A 224 -30.32 -23.14 -22.45
CA LYS A 224 -30.37 -21.71 -22.77
C LYS A 224 -31.49 -20.98 -22.03
N GLU A 225 -32.57 -21.70 -21.69
CA GLU A 225 -33.64 -21.18 -20.85
C GLU A 225 -33.16 -20.85 -19.43
N TYR A 226 -32.43 -21.77 -18.80
CA TYR A 226 -31.88 -21.53 -17.46
C TYR A 226 -30.84 -20.41 -17.47
N GLU A 227 -29.93 -20.40 -18.45
CA GLU A 227 -28.94 -19.35 -18.61
C GLU A 227 -29.59 -17.96 -18.80
N ALA A 228 -30.65 -17.88 -19.61
CA ALA A 228 -31.42 -16.66 -19.80
C ALA A 228 -32.13 -16.20 -18.52
N MET A 229 -32.67 -17.13 -17.74
CA MET A 229 -33.31 -16.83 -16.45
C MET A 229 -32.28 -16.33 -15.43
N ALA A 230 -31.13 -17.00 -15.31
CA ALA A 230 -30.05 -16.59 -14.42
C ALA A 230 -29.52 -15.19 -14.77
N ALA A 231 -29.30 -14.92 -16.06
CA ALA A 231 -28.88 -13.60 -16.54
C ALA A 231 -29.94 -12.51 -16.23
N HIS A 232 -31.22 -12.83 -16.41
CA HIS A 232 -32.31 -11.91 -16.08
C HIS A 232 -32.41 -11.61 -14.57
N VAL A 233 -32.25 -12.63 -13.71
CA VAL A 233 -32.30 -12.44 -12.26
C VAL A 233 -31.11 -11.59 -11.77
N ASN A 234 -29.91 -11.80 -12.32
CA ASN A 234 -28.76 -10.93 -12.04
C ASN A 234 -28.98 -9.49 -12.55
N ALA A 235 -29.59 -9.33 -13.73
CA ALA A 235 -29.99 -8.02 -14.23
C ALA A 235 -31.00 -7.31 -13.31
N LEU A 236 -32.01 -8.01 -12.82
CA LEU A 236 -32.95 -7.45 -11.85
C LEU A 236 -32.25 -7.04 -10.56
N GLN A 237 -31.34 -7.86 -10.05
CA GLN A 237 -30.58 -7.53 -8.83
C GLN A 237 -29.76 -6.24 -8.98
N LEU A 238 -29.06 -6.04 -10.10
CA LEU A 238 -28.33 -4.80 -10.38
C LEU A 238 -29.27 -3.60 -10.61
N LEU A 239 -30.42 -3.81 -11.28
CA LEU A 239 -31.43 -2.77 -11.47
C LEU A 239 -32.04 -2.30 -10.15
N GLU A 240 -32.33 -3.21 -9.22
CA GLU A 240 -32.88 -2.82 -7.91
C GLU A 240 -31.85 -2.03 -7.06
N GLN A 241 -30.55 -2.36 -7.16
CA GLN A 241 -29.49 -1.52 -6.57
C GLN A 241 -29.48 -0.10 -7.17
N TYR A 242 -29.50 -0.01 -8.51
CA TYR A 242 -29.56 1.27 -9.22
C TYR A 242 -30.77 2.11 -8.80
N VAL A 243 -31.98 1.51 -8.77
CA VAL A 243 -33.22 2.19 -8.39
C VAL A 243 -33.18 2.66 -6.93
N ALA A 244 -32.58 1.87 -6.03
CA ALA A 244 -32.40 2.27 -4.64
C ALA A 244 -31.51 3.53 -4.52
N LEU A 245 -30.37 3.56 -5.22
CA LEU A 245 -29.46 4.71 -5.25
C LEU A 245 -30.13 5.95 -5.87
N GLN A 246 -30.84 5.78 -6.97
CA GLN A 246 -31.59 6.86 -7.62
C GLN A 246 -32.64 7.44 -6.66
N LYS A 247 -33.41 6.57 -5.97
CA LYS A 247 -34.43 7.01 -5.01
C LYS A 247 -33.83 7.80 -3.85
N GLU A 248 -32.64 7.45 -3.40
CA GLU A 248 -31.94 8.19 -2.35
C GLU A 248 -31.61 9.62 -2.79
N HIS A 249 -31.10 9.80 -4.00
CA HIS A 249 -30.74 11.12 -4.55
C HIS A 249 -31.96 11.98 -4.87
N LYS A 250 -33.13 11.38 -5.15
CA LYS A 250 -34.39 12.08 -5.42
C LYS A 250 -35.17 12.55 -4.18
N LYS A 251 -34.66 12.37 -2.96
CA LYS A 251 -35.40 12.76 -1.73
C LYS A 251 -35.41 14.26 -1.43
N GLY A 252 -34.50 15.04 -2.03
CA GLY A 252 -34.31 16.45 -1.69
C GLY A 252 -35.22 17.43 -2.42
N PHE A 253 -35.40 18.64 -1.88
CA PHE A 253 -36.24 19.68 -2.47
C PHE A 253 -35.82 20.09 -3.89
N PHE A 254 -34.52 20.05 -4.20
CA PHE A 254 -33.98 20.41 -5.52
C PHE A 254 -33.77 19.22 -6.45
N ALA A 255 -34.33 18.03 -6.11
CA ALA A 255 -34.17 16.83 -6.91
C ALA A 255 -34.50 17.02 -8.40
N ASP A 256 -35.56 17.79 -8.72
CA ASP A 256 -36.01 18.02 -10.10
C ASP A 256 -35.09 18.92 -10.94
N ILE A 257 -34.18 19.67 -10.29
CA ILE A 257 -33.20 20.56 -10.95
C ILE A 257 -31.85 19.84 -11.12
N LEU A 258 -31.61 18.82 -10.32
CA LEU A 258 -30.36 18.06 -10.31
C LEU A 258 -30.26 17.13 -11.53
N LEU A 259 -29.04 16.95 -12.03
CA LEU A 259 -28.79 16.08 -13.17
C LEU A 259 -29.08 14.62 -12.81
N GLU A 260 -29.79 13.92 -13.68
CA GLU A 260 -30.05 12.49 -13.59
C GLU A 260 -29.25 11.72 -14.65
N TYR A 261 -29.06 10.42 -14.43
CA TYR A 261 -28.53 9.52 -15.45
C TYR A 261 -29.60 9.28 -16.53
N ASP A 262 -29.33 9.72 -17.76
CA ASP A 262 -30.27 9.81 -18.88
C ASP A 262 -30.53 8.48 -19.60
N VAL A 263 -29.56 7.57 -19.58
CA VAL A 263 -29.64 6.29 -20.30
C VAL A 263 -30.71 5.36 -19.72
N LEU A 264 -30.86 5.33 -18.39
CA LEU A 264 -31.71 4.34 -17.69
C LEU A 264 -32.90 5.00 -16.97
N SER A 265 -33.88 5.46 -17.74
CA SER A 265 -35.12 6.02 -17.19
C SER A 265 -36.05 4.95 -16.61
N ALA A 266 -37.01 5.37 -15.77
CA ALA A 266 -38.05 4.46 -15.25
C ALA A 266 -38.84 3.76 -16.37
N GLU A 267 -39.09 4.47 -17.48
CA GLU A 267 -39.73 3.91 -18.67
C GLU A 267 -38.82 2.93 -19.41
N ALA A 268 -37.50 3.14 -19.43
CA ALA A 268 -36.54 2.21 -20.01
C ALA A 268 -36.50 0.89 -19.22
N ILE A 269 -36.49 0.97 -17.87
CA ILE A 269 -36.55 -0.20 -16.99
C ILE A 269 -37.85 -0.96 -17.19
N LYS A 270 -38.99 -0.26 -17.26
CA LYS A 270 -40.29 -0.87 -17.53
C LYS A 270 -40.32 -1.57 -18.89
N ARG A 271 -39.85 -0.89 -19.95
CA ARG A 271 -39.72 -1.46 -21.30
C ARG A 271 -38.86 -2.71 -21.33
N TYR A 272 -37.74 -2.74 -20.60
CA TYR A 272 -36.92 -3.94 -20.46
C TYR A 272 -37.69 -5.09 -19.83
N LYS A 273 -38.34 -4.86 -18.66
CA LYS A 273 -39.13 -5.87 -17.95
C LYS A 273 -40.23 -6.45 -18.86
N ASP A 274 -40.96 -5.60 -19.57
CA ASP A 274 -42.02 -6.03 -20.51
C ASP A 274 -41.45 -6.83 -21.70
N THR A 275 -40.31 -6.40 -22.25
CA THR A 275 -39.65 -7.06 -23.39
C THR A 275 -39.15 -8.45 -23.02
N ILE A 276 -38.55 -8.63 -21.83
CA ILE A 276 -38.05 -9.95 -21.39
C ILE A 276 -39.20 -10.94 -21.24
N VAL A 277 -40.33 -10.52 -20.65
CA VAL A 277 -41.52 -11.38 -20.53
C VAL A 277 -42.03 -11.82 -21.89
N GLN A 278 -42.01 -10.93 -22.90
CA GLN A 278 -42.39 -11.29 -24.27
C GLN A 278 -41.39 -12.26 -24.93
N LEU A 279 -40.09 -12.04 -24.78
CA LEU A 279 -39.05 -12.91 -25.33
C LEU A 279 -39.07 -14.31 -24.70
N GLN A 280 -39.34 -14.39 -23.39
CA GLN A 280 -39.53 -15.67 -22.70
C GLN A 280 -40.75 -16.43 -23.24
N LYS A 281 -41.88 -15.75 -23.48
CA LYS A 281 -43.07 -16.38 -24.10
C LYS A 281 -42.79 -16.90 -25.51
N LYS A 282 -41.96 -16.19 -26.28
CA LYS A 282 -41.53 -16.59 -27.63
C LYS A 282 -40.41 -17.63 -27.65
N ARG A 283 -39.86 -18.00 -26.47
CA ARG A 283 -38.70 -18.89 -26.31
C ARG A 283 -37.42 -18.41 -27.02
N GLU A 284 -37.28 -17.09 -27.18
CA GLU A 284 -36.11 -16.44 -27.79
C GLU A 284 -35.02 -16.17 -26.72
N TYR A 285 -34.45 -17.23 -26.15
CA TYR A 285 -33.56 -17.14 -24.99
C TYR A 285 -32.21 -16.45 -25.28
N SER A 286 -31.67 -16.55 -26.49
CA SER A 286 -30.42 -15.88 -26.87
C SER A 286 -30.55 -14.35 -26.83
N LEU A 287 -31.68 -13.82 -27.33
CA LEU A 287 -31.99 -12.40 -27.26
C LEU A 287 -32.24 -11.94 -25.82
N CYS A 288 -32.85 -12.79 -24.99
CA CYS A 288 -33.05 -12.53 -23.56
C CYS A 288 -31.70 -12.35 -22.83
N ILE A 289 -30.72 -13.22 -23.09
CA ILE A 289 -29.36 -13.11 -22.54
C ILE A 289 -28.72 -11.80 -23.01
N GLY A 290 -28.74 -11.52 -24.32
CA GLY A 290 -28.14 -10.31 -24.87
C GLY A 290 -28.74 -9.01 -24.29
N LYS A 291 -30.07 -8.93 -24.19
CA LYS A 291 -30.75 -7.77 -23.57
C LYS A 291 -30.44 -7.64 -22.08
N SER A 292 -30.30 -8.75 -21.37
CA SER A 292 -29.93 -8.75 -19.95
C SER A 292 -28.48 -8.30 -19.74
N GLN A 293 -27.54 -8.68 -20.62
CA GLN A 293 -26.16 -8.16 -20.56
C GLN A 293 -26.09 -6.65 -20.77
N VAL A 294 -26.81 -6.13 -21.76
CA VAL A 294 -26.85 -4.69 -22.04
C VAL A 294 -27.41 -3.90 -20.84
N ILE A 295 -28.52 -4.35 -20.26
CA ILE A 295 -29.12 -3.64 -19.13
C ILE A 295 -28.23 -3.70 -17.87
N MET A 296 -27.51 -4.81 -17.66
CA MET A 296 -26.55 -4.92 -16.56
C MET A 296 -25.41 -3.91 -16.70
N SER A 297 -24.85 -3.76 -17.91
CA SER A 297 -23.83 -2.75 -18.19
C SER A 297 -24.34 -1.34 -17.90
N GLN A 298 -25.55 -1.01 -18.38
CA GLN A 298 -26.16 0.30 -18.14
C GLN A 298 -26.50 0.55 -16.66
N ALA A 299 -26.93 -0.49 -15.94
CA ALA A 299 -27.18 -0.40 -14.52
C ALA A 299 -25.89 -0.14 -13.74
N LEU A 300 -24.79 -0.80 -14.08
CA LEU A 300 -23.47 -0.58 -13.46
C LEU A 300 -22.95 0.84 -13.74
N GLU A 301 -23.04 1.33 -14.98
CA GLU A 301 -22.70 2.72 -15.30
C GLU A 301 -23.56 3.73 -14.50
N GLY A 302 -24.86 3.44 -14.35
CA GLY A 302 -25.76 4.26 -13.55
C GLY A 302 -25.43 4.23 -12.05
N ILE A 303 -25.05 3.06 -11.51
CA ILE A 303 -24.59 2.91 -10.12
C ILE A 303 -23.31 3.74 -9.93
N ASP A 304 -22.34 3.62 -10.83
CA ASP A 304 -21.08 4.37 -10.80
C ASP A 304 -21.33 5.89 -10.88
N TYR A 305 -22.30 6.33 -11.67
CA TYR A 305 -22.72 7.72 -11.74
C TYR A 305 -23.19 8.25 -10.38
N TYR A 306 -24.09 7.53 -9.69
CA TYR A 306 -24.63 7.97 -8.40
C TYR A 306 -23.62 7.83 -7.25
N HIS A 307 -22.77 6.79 -7.25
CA HIS A 307 -21.65 6.72 -6.31
C HIS A 307 -20.66 7.87 -6.51
N GLY A 308 -20.42 8.27 -7.76
CA GLY A 308 -19.55 9.38 -8.14
C GLY A 308 -20.22 10.76 -8.15
N TYR A 309 -21.48 10.88 -7.73
CA TYR A 309 -22.32 12.05 -7.99
C TYR A 309 -21.69 13.36 -7.52
N TYR A 310 -21.23 13.38 -6.27
CA TYR A 310 -20.63 14.56 -5.65
C TYR A 310 -19.14 14.73 -5.97
N ARG A 311 -18.50 13.79 -6.67
CA ARG A 311 -17.04 13.74 -6.85
C ARG A 311 -16.48 15.05 -7.41
N ARG A 312 -17.07 15.57 -8.49
CA ARG A 312 -16.59 16.80 -9.14
C ARG A 312 -16.76 18.04 -8.26
N VAL A 313 -17.90 18.13 -7.57
CA VAL A 313 -18.20 19.28 -6.69
C VAL A 313 -17.31 19.25 -5.46
N LEU A 314 -17.11 18.07 -4.86
CA LEU A 314 -16.18 17.88 -3.75
C LEU A 314 -14.75 18.20 -4.16
N LEU A 315 -14.30 17.76 -5.34
CA LEU A 315 -12.98 18.09 -5.85
C LEU A 315 -12.80 19.60 -5.99
N LEU A 316 -13.76 20.30 -6.61
CA LEU A 316 -13.72 21.76 -6.75
C LEU A 316 -13.72 22.47 -5.37
N SER A 317 -14.54 21.99 -4.44
CA SER A 317 -14.62 22.53 -3.07
C SER A 317 -13.29 22.35 -2.34
N THR A 318 -12.75 21.13 -2.33
CA THR A 318 -11.48 20.83 -1.68
C THR A 318 -10.33 21.62 -2.33
N THR A 319 -10.29 21.74 -3.66
CA THR A 319 -9.32 22.62 -4.35
C THR A 319 -9.45 24.09 -3.90
N SER A 320 -10.66 24.62 -3.78
CA SER A 320 -10.89 25.97 -3.26
C SER A 320 -10.39 26.13 -1.82
N THR A 321 -10.55 25.09 -1.00
CA THR A 321 -10.01 25.04 0.37
C THR A 321 -8.48 25.09 0.37
N PHE A 322 -7.82 24.25 -0.44
CA PHE A 322 -6.37 24.25 -0.60
C PHE A 322 -5.84 25.61 -1.07
N LEU A 323 -6.50 26.24 -2.05
CA LEU A 323 -6.13 27.57 -2.54
C LEU A 323 -6.28 28.65 -1.46
N GLY A 324 -7.37 28.62 -0.70
CA GLY A 324 -7.57 29.53 0.43
C GLY A 324 -6.54 29.35 1.54
N TRP A 325 -6.19 28.10 1.84
CA TRP A 325 -5.19 27.74 2.84
C TRP A 325 -3.77 28.16 2.41
N MET A 326 -3.37 27.86 1.17
CA MET A 326 -2.10 28.31 0.60
C MET A 326 -2.01 29.84 0.56
N PHE A 327 -3.12 30.53 0.24
CA PHE A 327 -3.17 31.99 0.29
C PHE A 327 -2.98 32.52 1.72
N TYR A 328 -3.60 31.89 2.71
CA TYR A 328 -3.40 32.23 4.13
C TYR A 328 -1.94 32.04 4.56
N ILE A 329 -1.31 30.91 4.21
CA ILE A 329 0.10 30.63 4.49
C ILE A 329 1.02 31.65 3.82
N TYR A 330 0.75 32.00 2.56
CA TYR A 330 1.50 33.04 1.84
C TYR A 330 1.38 34.41 2.53
N ARG A 331 0.19 34.76 3.04
CA ARG A 331 0.00 35.97 3.87
C ARG A 331 0.78 35.89 5.18
N LEU A 332 0.87 34.71 5.79
CA LEU A 332 1.67 34.49 6.99
C LEU A 332 3.16 34.79 6.76
N LEU A 333 3.70 34.39 5.61
CA LEU A 333 5.08 34.69 5.21
C LEU A 333 5.31 36.19 4.93
N SER A 334 4.27 36.92 4.51
CA SER A 334 4.36 38.35 4.15
C SER A 334 3.97 39.33 5.26
N ARG A 335 3.75 38.83 6.50
CA ARG A 335 3.34 39.56 7.72
C ARG A 335 3.89 40.97 7.90
N ASN A 336 5.18 41.12 7.65
CA ASN A 336 5.93 42.32 7.99
C ASN A 336 6.15 43.26 6.80
N ARG A 337 5.55 42.97 5.63
CA ARG A 337 5.44 43.93 4.52
C ARG A 337 4.04 44.54 4.54
N ALA A 338 3.97 45.87 4.47
CA ALA A 338 2.78 46.57 4.01
C ALA A 338 2.54 46.21 2.53
N SER A 339 2.01 45.01 2.29
CA SER A 339 1.73 44.53 0.95
C SER A 339 0.53 45.28 0.37
N LYS A 340 0.54 45.53 -0.94
CA LYS A 340 -0.62 46.10 -1.64
C LYS A 340 -1.91 45.28 -1.39
N VAL A 341 -1.76 43.97 -1.17
CA VAL A 341 -2.84 43.04 -0.85
C VAL A 341 -3.50 43.37 0.49
N GLU A 342 -2.71 43.63 1.53
CA GLU A 342 -3.23 43.95 2.87
C GLU A 342 -4.01 45.28 2.87
N LEU A 343 -3.52 46.30 2.16
CA LEU A 343 -4.21 47.59 1.99
C LEU A 343 -5.55 47.45 1.24
N VAL A 344 -5.61 46.58 0.22
CA VAL A 344 -6.84 46.31 -0.53
C VAL A 344 -7.85 45.55 0.32
N LEU A 345 -7.38 44.56 1.10
CA LEU A 345 -8.22 43.78 2.02
C LEU A 345 -8.82 44.68 3.09
N GLU A 346 -8.02 45.52 3.75
CA GLU A 346 -8.50 46.43 4.79
C GLU A 346 -9.62 47.35 4.27
N ARG A 347 -9.44 47.92 3.07
CA ARG A 347 -10.45 48.78 2.41
C ARG A 347 -11.77 48.06 2.10
N ARG A 348 -11.73 46.76 1.73
CA ARG A 348 -12.92 45.99 1.30
C ARG A 348 -13.42 44.95 2.29
N ASN A 349 -12.79 44.83 3.45
CA ASN A 349 -12.99 43.76 4.43
C ASN A 349 -14.46 43.56 4.85
N LYS A 350 -15.17 44.65 5.16
CA LYS A 350 -16.57 44.58 5.61
C LYS A 350 -17.49 43.99 4.53
N ILE A 351 -17.31 44.39 3.27
CA ILE A 351 -18.12 43.93 2.15
C ILE A 351 -17.85 42.44 1.88
N VAL A 352 -16.57 42.05 1.83
CA VAL A 352 -16.16 40.67 1.55
C VAL A 352 -16.65 39.71 2.62
N ARG A 353 -16.50 40.05 3.92
CA ARG A 353 -16.97 39.18 5.01
C ARG A 353 -18.49 39.05 5.05
N VAL A 354 -19.24 40.13 4.83
CA VAL A 354 -20.71 40.06 4.77
C VAL A 354 -21.16 39.22 3.59
N SER A 355 -20.53 39.38 2.42
CA SER A 355 -20.84 38.58 1.22
C SER A 355 -20.60 37.09 1.47
N ILE A 356 -19.43 36.71 2.00
CA ILE A 356 -19.10 35.31 2.28
C ILE A 356 -20.00 34.75 3.40
N GLY A 357 -20.30 35.53 4.44
CA GLY A 357 -21.23 35.11 5.49
C GLY A 357 -22.64 34.86 4.97
N SER A 358 -23.15 35.73 4.10
CA SER A 358 -24.48 35.56 3.49
C SER A 358 -24.55 34.34 2.57
N SER A 359 -23.51 34.07 1.78
CA SER A 359 -23.47 32.89 0.91
C SER A 359 -23.36 31.57 1.69
N VAL A 360 -22.67 31.56 2.84
CA VAL A 360 -22.67 30.39 3.75
C VAL A 360 -24.07 30.10 4.25
N ILE A 361 -24.82 31.11 4.70
CA ILE A 361 -26.19 30.92 5.21
C ILE A 361 -27.08 30.33 4.11
N VAL A 362 -27.02 30.89 2.90
CA VAL A 362 -27.76 30.37 1.75
C VAL A 362 -27.36 28.93 1.44
N LEU A 363 -26.06 28.62 1.41
CA LEU A 363 -25.58 27.26 1.15
C LEU A 363 -26.05 26.27 2.21
N VAL A 364 -25.99 26.62 3.50
CA VAL A 364 -26.48 25.77 4.60
C VAL A 364 -27.97 25.50 4.44
N ILE A 365 -28.78 26.51 4.13
CA ILE A 365 -30.22 26.33 3.87
C ILE A 365 -30.43 25.38 2.69
N CYS A 366 -29.70 25.55 1.60
CA CYS A 366 -29.77 24.68 0.43
C CYS A 366 -29.40 23.22 0.77
N LEU A 367 -28.30 22.99 1.49
CA LEU A 367 -27.84 21.66 1.90
C LEU A 367 -28.85 20.96 2.81
N LEU A 368 -29.40 21.69 3.80
CA LEU A 368 -30.44 21.17 4.68
C LEU A 368 -31.73 20.84 3.93
N SER A 369 -32.15 21.70 3.00
CA SER A 369 -33.35 21.47 2.18
C SER A 369 -33.20 20.32 1.19
N GLN A 370 -31.97 20.05 0.74
CA GLN A 370 -31.67 18.92 -0.14
C GLN A 370 -31.51 17.61 0.64
N GLY A 371 -31.26 17.67 1.96
CA GLY A 371 -30.98 16.47 2.75
C GLY A 371 -29.64 15.82 2.39
N THR A 372 -28.63 16.63 2.04
CA THR A 372 -27.30 16.11 1.70
C THR A 372 -26.65 15.43 2.90
N PRO A 373 -25.92 14.31 2.70
CA PRO A 373 -25.14 13.67 3.77
C PRO A 373 -24.21 14.65 4.50
N LEU A 374 -24.01 14.43 5.80
CA LEU A 374 -23.29 15.36 6.68
C LEU A 374 -21.81 15.51 6.31
N ASP A 375 -21.18 14.43 5.89
CA ASP A 375 -19.82 14.37 5.40
C ASP A 375 -19.63 15.22 4.13
N ILE A 376 -20.51 15.08 3.13
CA ILE A 376 -20.48 15.91 1.92
C ILE A 376 -20.71 17.38 2.28
N SER A 377 -21.70 17.65 3.14
CA SER A 377 -22.04 19.00 3.59
C SER A 377 -20.86 19.69 4.28
N PHE A 378 -20.10 18.97 5.10
CA PHE A 378 -18.89 19.46 5.76
C PHE A 378 -17.85 19.94 4.73
N TYR A 379 -17.52 19.11 3.73
CA TYR A 379 -16.53 19.46 2.72
C TYR A 379 -16.98 20.58 1.78
N LEU A 380 -18.28 20.75 1.54
CA LEU A 380 -18.81 21.87 0.76
C LEU A 380 -18.76 23.20 1.52
N LEU A 381 -18.81 23.18 2.85
CA LEU A 381 -18.72 24.37 3.70
C LEU A 381 -17.29 24.76 4.06
N LEU A 382 -16.35 23.81 4.04
CA LEU A 382 -14.96 24.00 4.42
C LEU A 382 -14.26 25.19 3.73
N PRO A 383 -14.40 25.44 2.41
CA PRO A 383 -13.73 26.55 1.73
C PRO A 383 -14.14 27.89 2.33
N TYR A 384 -15.40 28.05 2.71
CA TYR A 384 -15.90 29.31 3.25
C TYR A 384 -15.23 29.64 4.59
N PHE A 385 -15.08 28.67 5.48
CA PHE A 385 -14.37 28.88 6.75
C PHE A 385 -12.90 29.24 6.54
N VAL A 386 -12.23 28.54 5.63
CA VAL A 386 -10.83 28.82 5.31
C VAL A 386 -10.67 30.19 4.67
N TRP A 387 -11.49 30.56 3.68
CA TRP A 387 -11.44 31.87 3.03
C TRP A 387 -11.83 33.02 3.97
N LEU A 388 -12.77 32.81 4.90
CA LEU A 388 -13.09 33.81 5.95
C LEU A 388 -11.87 34.12 6.81
N LYS A 389 -11.08 33.10 7.16
CA LYS A 389 -9.81 33.27 7.87
C LYS A 389 -8.72 33.87 6.99
N ALA A 390 -8.60 33.37 5.76
CA ALA A 390 -7.61 33.80 4.78
C ALA A 390 -7.77 35.26 4.32
N LEU A 391 -8.98 35.83 4.43
CA LEU A 391 -9.30 37.21 4.06
C LEU A 391 -9.44 38.15 5.26
N GLN A 392 -9.29 37.66 6.49
CA GLN A 392 -9.30 38.51 7.68
C GLN A 392 -8.07 39.44 7.66
N PRO A 393 -8.24 40.78 7.70
CA PRO A 393 -7.10 41.69 7.77
C PRO A 393 -6.47 41.63 9.15
N TRP A 394 -5.19 41.94 9.18
CA TRP A 394 -4.43 41.93 10.41
C TRP A 394 -4.51 43.30 11.07
N ASN A 395 -4.57 43.35 12.39
CA ASN A 395 -4.68 44.62 13.11
C ASN A 395 -3.30 45.30 13.07
N ILE A 396 -3.06 46.22 12.13
CA ILE A 396 -1.77 46.93 11.95
C ILE A 396 -1.63 48.12 12.93
N ASN A 397 -2.19 48.01 14.15
CA ASN A 397 -1.96 49.01 15.19
C ASN A 397 -0.79 48.58 16.08
N PHE A 398 0.44 48.81 15.62
CA PHE A 398 1.64 48.68 16.47
C PHE A 398 2.65 49.80 16.19
N TYR A 399 2.64 50.80 17.07
CA TYR A 399 3.62 51.90 17.18
C TYR A 399 4.88 51.51 17.97
N SER A 400 5.18 50.22 18.18
CA SER A 400 6.42 49.81 18.86
C SER A 400 7.46 49.31 17.86
N SER A 401 8.43 50.18 17.58
CA SER A 401 9.83 49.95 17.19
C SER A 401 10.17 48.69 16.34
N PRO A 402 10.71 48.87 15.11
CA PRO A 402 11.08 47.77 14.20
C PRO A 402 12.44 47.14 14.53
N ALA A 403 12.71 46.82 15.80
CA ALA A 403 14.01 46.31 16.25
C ALA A 403 14.09 44.76 16.33
N SER A 404 12.96 44.06 16.28
CA SER A 404 12.88 42.61 16.02
C SER A 404 12.01 42.31 14.79
N ALA A 405 11.86 43.31 13.92
CA ALA A 405 11.27 43.12 12.62
C ALA A 405 12.10 42.06 11.88
N TYR A 406 11.43 40.99 11.41
CA TYR A 406 12.01 40.05 10.44
C TYR A 406 12.31 40.82 9.14
N SER A 407 13.36 41.63 9.15
CA SER A 407 13.97 42.17 7.96
C SER A 407 14.82 41.06 7.35
N VAL A 408 14.69 40.84 6.03
CA VAL A 408 15.54 40.00 5.16
C VAL A 408 15.11 38.51 5.08
N PRO A 409 15.23 37.75 3.96
CA PRO A 409 15.01 37.95 2.52
C PRO A 409 14.00 36.90 1.97
N ALA A 410 12.84 36.70 2.60
CA ALA A 410 11.99 35.51 2.39
C ALA A 410 11.45 35.30 0.94
N LEU A 411 11.45 36.34 0.10
CA LEU A 411 10.97 36.28 -1.29
C LEU A 411 11.87 37.05 -2.26
N GLN A 412 13.13 37.29 -1.90
CA GLN A 412 14.10 37.98 -2.77
C GLN A 412 14.71 37.02 -3.81
N THR A 413 14.01 35.92 -4.10
CA THR A 413 14.40 34.95 -5.11
C THR A 413 14.00 35.46 -6.49
N SER A 414 14.94 35.47 -7.43
CA SER A 414 14.64 35.81 -8.84
C SER A 414 13.51 34.92 -9.40
N MET A 415 12.69 35.45 -10.32
CA MET A 415 11.62 34.70 -10.99
C MET A 415 12.12 33.37 -11.57
N TRP A 416 13.36 33.35 -12.08
CA TRP A 416 14.00 32.13 -12.56
C TRP A 416 14.19 31.06 -11.48
N GLN A 417 14.56 31.47 -10.26
CA GLN A 417 14.74 30.55 -9.13
C GLN A 417 13.39 29.95 -8.68
N ILE A 418 12.32 30.75 -8.71
CA ILE A 418 10.96 30.27 -8.42
C ILE A 418 10.52 29.27 -9.50
N MET A 419 10.74 29.56 -10.78
CA MET A 419 10.41 28.61 -11.86
C MET A 419 11.20 27.30 -11.74
N LEU A 420 12.49 27.37 -11.41
CA LEU A 420 13.31 26.17 -11.16
C LEU A 420 12.76 25.34 -9.99
N LEU A 421 12.38 25.99 -8.88
CA LEU A 421 11.83 25.30 -7.71
C LEU A 421 10.46 24.67 -8.00
N ILE A 422 9.60 25.33 -8.77
CA ILE A 422 8.34 24.74 -9.24
C ILE A 422 8.61 23.54 -10.13
N ALA A 423 9.54 23.66 -11.11
CA ALA A 423 9.90 22.56 -11.98
C ALA A 423 10.47 21.36 -11.20
N CYS A 424 11.30 21.61 -10.17
CA CYS A 424 11.81 20.56 -9.30
C CYS A 424 10.72 19.96 -8.40
N ALA A 425 9.76 20.75 -7.90
CA ALA A 425 8.63 20.24 -7.12
C ALA A 425 7.69 19.37 -7.96
N GLU A 426 7.39 19.77 -9.21
CA GLU A 426 6.64 18.95 -10.16
C GLU A 426 7.40 17.67 -10.51
N LEU A 427 8.72 17.76 -10.77
CA LEU A 427 9.55 16.58 -10.98
C LEU A 427 9.51 15.63 -9.77
N MET A 428 9.47 16.17 -8.54
CA MET A 428 9.30 15.38 -7.32
C MET A 428 7.96 14.66 -7.26
N VAL A 429 6.86 15.24 -7.74
CA VAL A 429 5.58 14.52 -7.85
C VAL A 429 5.74 13.29 -8.75
N PHE A 430 6.42 13.42 -9.89
CA PHE A 430 6.68 12.27 -10.78
C PHE A 430 7.55 11.18 -10.15
N THR A 431 8.38 11.50 -9.15
CA THR A 431 9.20 10.48 -8.45
C THR A 431 8.39 9.45 -7.68
N PHE A 432 7.15 9.77 -7.30
CA PHE A 432 6.22 8.81 -6.69
C PHE A 432 5.74 7.75 -7.67
N PHE A 433 5.74 8.04 -8.97
CA PHE A 433 5.41 7.09 -10.03
C PHE A 433 6.64 6.35 -10.54
N GLU A 434 7.74 7.08 -10.74
CA GLU A 434 9.00 6.52 -11.23
C GLU A 434 10.17 7.00 -10.36
N ARG A 435 10.56 6.16 -9.38
CA ARG A 435 11.61 6.51 -8.40
C ARG A 435 12.94 6.92 -9.03
N ARG A 436 13.26 6.44 -10.24
CA ARG A 436 14.53 6.76 -10.93
C ARG A 436 14.67 8.27 -11.18
N LEU A 437 13.55 8.99 -11.30
CA LEU A 437 13.53 10.45 -11.51
C LEU A 437 14.05 11.24 -10.31
N ILE A 438 14.11 10.66 -9.10
CA ILE A 438 14.67 11.33 -7.92
C ILE A 438 16.19 11.56 -8.07
N ALA A 439 16.89 10.69 -8.82
CA ALA A 439 18.31 10.86 -9.11
C ALA A 439 18.57 12.12 -9.94
N LEU A 440 17.72 12.37 -10.94
CA LEU A 440 17.78 13.57 -11.78
C LEU A 440 17.48 14.82 -10.94
N SER A 441 16.41 14.78 -10.14
CA SER A 441 16.04 15.87 -9.23
C SER A 441 17.17 16.23 -8.26
N PHE A 442 17.78 15.20 -7.66
CA PHE A 442 18.90 15.35 -6.74
C PHE A 442 20.13 15.94 -7.42
N CYS A 443 20.56 15.41 -8.56
CA CYS A 443 21.75 15.88 -9.27
C CYS A 443 21.62 17.34 -9.73
N VAL A 444 20.48 17.69 -10.35
CA VAL A 444 20.21 19.06 -10.82
C VAL A 444 20.19 20.04 -9.66
N PHE A 445 19.47 19.72 -8.59
CA PHE A 445 19.35 20.62 -7.44
C PHE A 445 20.64 20.70 -6.62
N ALA A 446 21.37 19.59 -6.44
CA ALA A 446 22.65 19.60 -5.72
C ALA A 446 23.69 20.48 -6.44
N CYS A 447 23.77 20.38 -7.77
CA CYS A 447 24.59 21.26 -8.60
C CYS A 447 24.14 22.73 -8.47
N TYR A 448 22.86 23.02 -8.65
CA TYR A 448 22.33 24.38 -8.45
C TYR A 448 22.63 24.93 -7.04
N ASN A 449 22.52 24.08 -6.02
CA ASN A 449 22.65 24.50 -4.63
C ASN A 449 24.11 24.68 -4.17
N SER A 450 25.04 23.89 -4.69
CA SER A 450 26.37 23.78 -4.09
C SER A 450 27.52 24.16 -5.02
N TRP A 451 27.30 24.23 -6.33
CA TRP A 451 28.37 24.42 -7.31
C TRP A 451 29.20 25.69 -7.07
N GLU A 452 28.53 26.82 -6.82
CA GLU A 452 29.17 28.11 -6.58
C GLU A 452 29.81 28.25 -5.18
N ASN A 453 29.47 27.35 -4.25
CA ASN A 453 29.95 27.43 -2.87
C ASN A 453 31.41 26.94 -2.74
N PHE A 454 31.86 26.09 -3.67
CA PHE A 454 33.23 25.58 -3.63
C PHE A 454 34.20 26.53 -4.33
N GLN A 455 35.39 26.70 -3.75
CA GLN A 455 36.51 27.30 -4.46
C GLN A 455 36.87 26.44 -5.67
N SER A 456 37.07 27.06 -6.84
CA SER A 456 37.29 26.35 -8.10
C SER A 456 38.48 25.38 -8.00
N LYS A 457 38.23 24.09 -8.29
CA LYS A 457 39.22 22.98 -8.31
C LYS A 457 39.79 22.53 -6.96
N SER A 458 39.09 22.74 -5.85
CA SER A 458 39.48 22.14 -4.56
C SER A 458 39.27 20.61 -4.51
N ARG A 459 40.02 19.89 -3.64
CA ARG A 459 39.82 18.45 -3.40
C ARG A 459 38.40 18.13 -2.93
N ASP A 460 37.82 19.03 -2.13
CA ASP A 460 36.48 18.89 -1.58
C ASP A 460 35.41 19.01 -2.67
N PHE A 461 35.62 19.87 -3.69
CA PHE A 461 34.74 19.95 -4.86
C PHE A 461 34.68 18.62 -5.63
N PHE A 462 35.84 18.01 -5.94
CA PHE A 462 35.85 16.72 -6.65
C PHE A 462 35.28 15.58 -5.82
N SER A 463 35.52 15.60 -4.51
CA SER A 463 34.97 14.61 -3.58
C SER A 463 33.44 14.74 -3.47
N TRP A 464 32.93 15.97 -3.38
CA TRP A 464 31.50 16.26 -3.42
C TRP A 464 30.86 15.84 -4.74
N LEU A 465 31.45 16.21 -5.89
CA LEU A 465 30.93 15.85 -7.20
C LEU A 465 30.88 14.32 -7.40
N ALA A 466 31.92 13.61 -6.94
CA ALA A 466 31.93 12.15 -6.96
C ALA A 466 30.81 11.55 -6.11
N LEU A 467 30.55 12.10 -4.91
CA LEU A 467 29.44 11.67 -4.06
C LEU A 467 28.09 11.90 -4.72
N VAL A 468 27.86 13.05 -5.36
CA VAL A 468 26.60 13.34 -6.07
C VAL A 468 26.36 12.34 -7.20
N LEU A 469 27.40 12.02 -7.99
CA LEU A 469 27.31 11.04 -9.07
C LEU A 469 27.05 9.62 -8.54
N ILE A 470 27.77 9.21 -7.49
CA ILE A 470 27.59 7.90 -6.86
C ILE A 470 26.17 7.76 -6.28
N LEU A 471 25.70 8.77 -5.54
CA LEU A 471 24.36 8.78 -4.94
C LEU A 471 23.27 8.72 -6.00
N SER A 472 23.47 9.37 -7.14
CA SER A 472 22.52 9.35 -8.26
C SER A 472 22.36 7.95 -8.90
N CYS A 473 23.31 7.04 -8.71
CA CYS A 473 23.20 5.67 -9.20
C CYS A 473 22.30 4.78 -8.33
N PHE A 474 22.12 5.07 -7.04
CA PHE A 474 21.38 4.20 -6.12
C PHE A 474 19.89 4.04 -6.47
N PRO A 475 19.13 5.10 -6.83
CA PRO A 475 17.74 4.95 -7.27
C PRO A 475 17.55 4.05 -8.50
N LEU A 476 18.62 3.77 -9.26
CA LEU A 476 18.60 2.87 -10.41
C LEU A 476 18.75 1.39 -10.01
N LEU A 477 19.25 1.09 -8.81
CA LEU A 477 19.39 -0.27 -8.27
C LEU A 477 18.02 -0.86 -7.92
N PRO A 478 17.82 -2.20 -7.93
CA PRO A 478 16.55 -2.84 -7.56
C PRO A 478 16.06 -2.43 -6.16
N LEU A 479 14.76 -2.59 -5.91
CA LEU A 479 14.17 -2.32 -4.59
C LEU A 479 14.86 -3.19 -3.54
N SER A 480 15.11 -2.62 -2.36
CA SER A 480 15.79 -3.31 -1.27
C SER A 480 14.91 -4.36 -0.59
N VAL A 481 13.58 -4.17 -0.64
CA VAL A 481 12.57 -5.16 -0.24
C VAL A 481 12.72 -6.40 -1.13
N GLY A 482 12.95 -7.57 -0.53
CA GLY A 482 13.23 -8.80 -1.27
C GLY A 482 14.63 -8.91 -1.89
N TYR A 483 15.46 -7.86 -1.90
CA TYR A 483 16.84 -7.91 -2.40
C TYR A 483 17.84 -7.99 -1.25
N GLN A 484 18.47 -9.17 -1.09
CA GLN A 484 19.46 -9.43 -0.06
C GLN A 484 20.86 -9.48 -0.65
N ASN A 485 21.78 -8.67 -0.12
CA ASN A 485 23.18 -8.71 -0.53
C ASN A 485 24.09 -8.43 0.66
N GLY A 486 24.66 -9.49 1.23
CA GLY A 486 25.53 -9.41 2.40
C GLY A 486 26.82 -8.60 2.18
N TYR A 487 27.35 -8.55 0.94
CA TYR A 487 28.55 -7.78 0.63
C TYR A 487 28.29 -6.28 0.69
N LEU A 488 27.16 -5.81 0.15
CA LEU A 488 26.77 -4.41 0.20
C LEU A 488 26.45 -3.95 1.62
N LEU A 489 25.85 -4.84 2.42
CA LEU A 489 25.66 -4.59 3.85
C LEU A 489 27.01 -4.48 4.58
N GLY A 490 27.94 -5.39 4.31
CA GLY A 490 29.29 -5.35 4.86
C GLY A 490 30.05 -4.08 4.49
N ALA A 491 29.93 -3.62 3.25
CA ALA A 491 30.46 -2.33 2.82
C ALA A 491 29.84 -1.17 3.61
N GLY A 492 28.52 -1.21 3.88
CA GLY A 492 27.83 -0.23 4.73
C GLY A 492 28.39 -0.19 6.14
N VAL A 493 28.64 -1.35 6.75
CA VAL A 493 29.29 -1.45 8.07
C VAL A 493 30.68 -0.80 8.08
N ILE A 494 31.50 -1.04 7.04
CA ILE A 494 32.82 -0.44 6.90
C ILE A 494 32.72 1.09 6.75
N VAL A 495 31.77 1.58 5.96
CA VAL A 495 31.55 3.03 5.79
C VAL A 495 31.11 3.68 7.11
N ILE A 496 30.17 3.08 7.86
CA ILE A 496 29.75 3.58 9.18
C ILE A 496 30.95 3.67 10.12
N PHE A 497 31.76 2.61 10.18
CA PHE A 497 32.93 2.56 11.04
C PHE A 497 33.95 3.64 10.65
N THR A 498 34.34 3.71 9.38
CA THR A 498 35.32 4.70 8.88
C THR A 498 34.85 6.15 9.03
N ASN A 499 33.56 6.44 8.79
CA ASN A 499 32.97 7.77 8.96
C ASN A 499 33.07 8.24 10.43
N ALA A 500 32.85 7.34 11.39
CA ALA A 500 33.00 7.63 12.81
C ALA A 500 34.44 8.06 13.20
N PHE A 501 35.47 7.52 12.54
CA PHE A 501 36.87 7.93 12.75
C PHE A 501 37.26 9.18 11.97
N TRP A 502 36.69 9.41 10.78
CA TRP A 502 37.06 10.51 9.90
C TRP A 502 36.57 11.88 10.40
N ILE A 503 35.37 11.97 10.96
CA ILE A 503 34.79 13.23 11.45
C ILE A 503 35.56 13.78 12.67
N SER A 504 36.26 12.92 13.42
CA SER A 504 36.97 13.29 14.65
C SER A 504 38.45 13.57 14.39
N LYS A 505 38.81 14.81 14.03
CA LYS A 505 40.21 15.29 14.07
C LYS A 505 40.84 15.23 15.48
N SER A 506 40.07 14.96 16.54
CA SER A 506 40.58 14.61 17.86
C SER A 506 40.54 13.09 18.06
N ARG A 507 41.69 12.46 18.31
CA ARG A 507 41.74 11.06 18.78
C ARG A 507 40.89 10.92 20.04
N LEU A 508 39.81 10.14 19.93
CA LEU A 508 38.82 9.77 20.96
C LEU A 508 38.62 10.77 22.11
N SER A 509 37.58 11.60 21.99
CA SER A 509 36.76 11.95 23.15
C SER A 509 35.32 11.49 22.89
N TYR A 510 35.15 10.17 22.90
CA TYR A 510 33.86 9.49 23.07
C TYR A 510 34.06 8.44 24.15
N ARG A 511 33.14 8.35 25.12
CA ARG A 511 33.22 7.42 26.24
C ARG A 511 33.42 6.02 25.65
N ASN A 512 34.54 5.35 25.93
CA ASN A 512 34.97 4.09 25.28
C ASN A 512 33.83 3.08 25.06
N HIS A 513 32.88 3.03 25.99
CA HIS A 513 31.65 2.25 25.91
C HIS A 513 30.83 2.45 24.62
N THR A 514 30.63 3.68 24.12
CA THR A 514 29.84 3.92 22.88
C THR A 514 30.51 3.31 21.66
N THR A 515 31.83 3.43 21.58
CA THR A 515 32.61 2.86 20.48
C THR A 515 32.55 1.33 20.50
N TYR A 516 32.69 0.71 21.68
CA TYR A 516 32.60 -0.74 21.81
C TYR A 516 31.19 -1.26 21.51
N CYS A 517 30.13 -0.62 22.02
CA CYS A 517 28.76 -1.04 21.76
C CYS A 517 28.40 -0.96 20.27
N ASN A 518 28.78 0.12 19.59
CA ASN A 518 28.52 0.27 18.15
C ASN A 518 29.35 -0.71 17.31
N GLY A 519 30.63 -0.92 17.67
CA GLY A 519 31.47 -1.93 17.00
C GLY A 519 30.91 -3.34 17.15
N LEU A 520 30.45 -3.70 18.36
CA LEU A 520 29.90 -5.03 18.66
C LEU A 520 28.59 -5.29 17.92
N ILE A 521 27.66 -4.31 17.89
CA ILE A 521 26.39 -4.49 17.17
C ILE A 521 26.59 -4.59 15.65
N LEU A 522 27.57 -3.86 15.09
CA LEU A 522 27.89 -3.93 13.66
C LEU A 522 28.45 -5.30 13.28
N LEU A 523 29.36 -5.86 14.10
CA LEU A 523 29.86 -7.22 13.93
C LEU A 523 28.73 -8.25 14.04
N GLN A 524 27.87 -8.10 15.04
CA GLN A 524 26.69 -8.93 15.23
C GLN A 524 25.74 -8.87 14.03
N THR A 525 25.58 -7.70 13.40
CA THR A 525 24.71 -7.53 12.23
C THR A 525 25.19 -8.37 11.05
N ILE A 526 26.52 -8.42 10.82
CA ILE A 526 27.12 -9.28 9.80
C ILE A 526 26.90 -10.76 10.15
N LEU A 527 27.08 -11.12 11.41
CA LEU A 527 26.85 -12.50 11.87
C LEU A 527 25.39 -12.92 11.70
N CYS A 528 24.42 -12.08 12.10
CA CYS A 528 23.00 -12.35 11.93
C CYS A 528 22.63 -12.48 10.44
N ALA A 529 23.25 -11.66 9.58
CA ALA A 529 23.07 -11.74 8.15
C ALA A 529 23.54 -13.08 7.56
N TYR A 530 24.72 -13.53 7.97
CA TYR A 530 25.30 -14.80 7.55
C TYR A 530 24.50 -16.01 8.04
N LEU A 531 24.04 -15.99 9.30
CA LEU A 531 23.21 -17.07 9.84
C LEU A 531 21.88 -17.18 9.10
N HIS A 532 21.22 -16.05 8.87
CA HIS A 532 19.95 -16.00 8.14
C HIS A 532 20.09 -16.49 6.70
N SER A 533 21.16 -16.07 5.98
CA SER A 533 21.39 -16.50 4.59
C SER A 533 21.64 -18.01 4.46
N ASN A 534 22.15 -18.65 5.52
CA ASN A 534 22.38 -20.09 5.55
C ASN A 534 21.18 -20.89 6.10
N GLY A 535 20.04 -20.23 6.36
CA GLY A 535 18.83 -20.87 6.91
C GLY A 535 18.99 -21.32 8.38
N ILE A 536 19.98 -20.80 9.10
CA ILE A 536 20.24 -21.14 10.50
C ILE A 536 19.48 -20.17 11.40
N ASN A 537 18.71 -20.71 12.34
CA ASN A 537 17.97 -19.91 13.32
C ASN A 537 18.92 -19.04 14.16
N ILE A 538 18.63 -17.74 14.21
CA ILE A 538 19.43 -16.77 14.98
C ILE A 538 19.25 -17.04 16.49
N PRO A 539 20.37 -17.24 17.23
CA PRO A 539 20.34 -17.46 18.68
C PRO A 539 19.65 -16.33 19.46
N ILE A 540 18.94 -16.70 20.53
CA ILE A 540 18.22 -15.74 21.41
C ILE A 540 19.15 -14.63 21.97
N PRO A 541 20.39 -14.90 22.40
CA PRO A 541 21.28 -13.85 22.92
C PRO A 541 21.56 -12.73 21.92
N LEU A 542 21.70 -13.07 20.63
CA LEU A 542 21.89 -12.06 19.59
C LEU A 542 20.63 -11.20 19.45
N LYS A 543 19.45 -11.80 19.39
CA LYS A 543 18.20 -11.04 19.31
C LYS A 543 18.02 -10.08 20.48
N LEU A 544 18.31 -10.54 21.70
CA LEU A 544 18.27 -9.71 22.90
C LEU A 544 19.26 -8.55 22.80
N ALA A 545 20.48 -8.78 22.32
CA ALA A 545 21.46 -7.72 22.10
C ALA A 545 20.98 -6.67 21.09
N SER A 546 20.27 -7.06 20.01
CA SER A 546 19.68 -6.11 19.05
C SER A 546 18.57 -5.27 19.68
N TRP A 547 17.71 -5.88 20.51
CA TRP A 547 16.67 -5.16 21.27
C TRP A 547 17.27 -4.18 22.29
N PHE A 548 18.27 -4.61 23.06
CA PHE A 548 18.98 -3.73 23.98
C PHE A 548 19.68 -2.59 23.25
N TYR A 549 20.28 -2.87 22.09
CA TYR A 549 20.94 -1.85 21.30
C TYR A 549 19.95 -0.81 20.74
N LEU A 550 18.74 -1.21 20.36
CA LEU A 550 17.69 -0.27 19.93
C LEU A 550 17.41 0.77 21.02
N VAL A 551 17.28 0.35 22.28
CA VAL A 551 17.10 1.27 23.41
C VAL A 551 18.38 2.06 23.71
N TYR A 552 19.53 1.41 23.64
CA TYR A 552 20.84 2.02 23.86
C TYR A 552 21.13 3.17 22.89
N ALA A 553 20.83 3.00 21.60
CA ALA A 553 21.15 3.96 20.54
C ALA A 553 20.60 5.36 20.88
N PHE A 554 19.35 5.44 21.35
CA PHE A 554 18.70 6.68 21.77
C PHE A 554 19.16 7.13 23.16
N THR A 555 19.12 6.26 24.17
CA THR A 555 19.49 6.63 25.55
C THR A 555 20.93 7.13 25.68
N SER A 556 21.87 6.56 24.92
CA SER A 556 23.27 6.98 24.87
C SER A 556 23.42 8.41 24.35
N ILE A 557 22.62 8.81 23.35
CA ILE A 557 22.60 10.19 22.84
C ILE A 557 22.01 11.13 23.90
N LEU A 558 20.89 10.74 24.52
CA LEU A 558 20.22 11.57 25.52
C LEU A 558 21.08 11.80 26.78
N LEU A 559 21.88 10.81 27.20
CA LEU A 559 22.74 10.89 28.40
C LEU A 559 24.09 11.57 28.14
N SER A 560 24.48 11.78 26.88
CA SER A 560 25.77 12.37 26.51
C SER A 560 25.92 13.80 27.02
N LYS A 561 26.99 14.08 27.79
CA LYS A 561 27.26 15.42 28.37
C LYS A 561 27.99 16.38 27.42
N GLU A 562 28.29 15.95 26.18
CA GLU A 562 29.04 16.77 25.23
C GLU A 562 28.22 17.99 24.76
N SER A 563 28.85 19.17 24.80
CA SER A 563 28.24 20.44 24.38
C SER A 563 28.58 20.85 22.94
N ARG A 564 29.65 20.31 22.36
CA ARG A 564 30.07 20.64 20.99
C ARG A 564 29.17 19.96 19.95
N LEU A 565 28.53 20.76 19.10
CA LEU A 565 27.59 20.28 18.07
C LEU A 565 28.23 19.27 17.11
N ASP A 566 29.47 19.51 16.65
CA ASP A 566 30.16 18.60 15.74
C ASP A 566 30.37 17.18 16.33
N LEU A 567 30.75 17.11 17.62
CA LEU A 567 30.94 15.83 18.29
C LEU A 567 29.63 15.13 18.63
N ARG A 568 28.58 15.89 18.95
CA ARG A 568 27.23 15.31 19.12
C ARG A 568 26.71 14.74 17.80
N LEU A 569 26.88 15.47 16.70
CA LEU A 569 26.49 15.02 15.38
C LEU A 569 27.20 13.71 15.02
N ALA A 570 28.49 13.58 15.35
CA ALA A 570 29.25 12.35 15.13
C ALA A 570 28.69 11.15 15.92
N GLN A 571 28.26 11.32 17.17
CA GLN A 571 27.61 10.24 17.94
C GLN A 571 26.22 9.89 17.44
N ILE A 572 25.41 10.90 17.11
CA ILE A 572 24.10 10.66 16.51
C ILE A 572 24.28 9.84 15.22
N GLY A 573 25.23 10.26 14.37
CA GLY A 573 25.62 9.55 13.15
C GLY A 573 26.04 8.10 13.42
N PHE A 574 26.90 7.87 14.41
CA PHE A 574 27.41 6.53 14.68
C PHE A 574 26.37 5.61 15.32
N ASN A 575 25.64 6.07 16.35
CA ASN A 575 24.60 5.29 17.02
C ASN A 575 23.43 4.97 16.08
N LEU A 576 22.86 6.00 15.42
CA LEU A 576 21.72 5.79 14.54
C LEU A 576 22.12 5.09 13.23
N GLY A 577 23.32 5.35 12.71
CA GLY A 577 23.86 4.61 11.56
C GLY A 577 24.02 3.13 11.85
N SER A 578 24.51 2.79 13.05
CA SER A 578 24.67 1.40 13.50
C SER A 578 23.32 0.73 13.75
N LEU A 579 22.35 1.45 14.35
CA LEU A 579 20.97 0.98 14.48
C LEU A 579 20.34 0.70 13.10
N TYR A 580 20.51 1.62 12.15
CA TYR A 580 19.99 1.46 10.81
C TYR A 580 20.55 0.23 10.11
N ALA A 581 21.87 -0.04 10.25
CA ALA A 581 22.49 -1.24 9.68
C ALA A 581 21.83 -2.55 10.16
N THR A 582 21.34 -2.62 11.41
CA THR A 582 20.65 -3.81 11.92
C THR A 582 19.35 -4.13 11.18
N LEU A 583 18.72 -3.11 10.58
CA LEU A 583 17.45 -3.18 9.84
C LEU A 583 17.66 -3.30 8.32
N CYS A 584 18.92 -3.20 7.86
CA CYS A 584 19.26 -3.24 6.44
C CYS A 584 19.50 -4.67 5.93
N THR A 585 19.13 -4.90 4.67
CA THR A 585 19.32 -6.19 3.96
C THR A 585 20.41 -6.12 2.88
N SER A 586 20.70 -4.92 2.36
CA SER A 586 21.60 -4.72 1.21
C SER A 586 22.34 -3.37 1.25
N TYR A 587 22.15 -2.51 0.24
CA TYR A 587 22.92 -1.28 -0.01
C TYR A 587 22.47 -0.05 0.78
N GLU A 588 21.31 -0.14 1.43
CA GLU A 588 20.66 0.95 2.16
C GLU A 588 21.60 1.65 3.15
N ALA A 589 22.38 0.88 3.92
CA ALA A 589 23.31 1.41 4.92
C ALA A 589 24.42 2.27 4.28
N VAL A 590 24.94 1.85 3.12
CA VAL A 590 25.94 2.63 2.37
C VAL A 590 25.31 3.93 1.90
N PHE A 591 24.13 3.85 1.28
CA PHE A 591 23.44 4.99 0.69
C PHE A 591 23.21 6.12 1.72
N VAL A 592 22.62 5.78 2.87
CA VAL A 592 22.31 6.78 3.92
C VAL A 592 23.59 7.42 4.46
N GLN A 593 24.66 6.66 4.65
CA GLN A 593 25.94 7.24 5.11
C GLN A 593 26.55 8.17 4.07
N LEU A 594 26.63 7.76 2.80
CA LEU A 594 27.15 8.61 1.72
C LEU A 594 26.31 9.90 1.57
N LEU A 595 24.99 9.81 1.73
CA LEU A 595 24.09 10.97 1.69
C LEU A 595 24.38 11.95 2.83
N THR A 596 24.60 11.46 4.05
CA THR A 596 24.96 12.33 5.19
C THR A 596 26.34 12.98 5.04
N ILE A 597 27.30 12.28 4.43
CA ILE A 597 28.64 12.80 4.15
C ILE A 597 28.56 13.90 3.09
N GLU A 598 27.84 13.66 1.99
CA GLU A 598 27.62 14.65 0.93
C GLU A 598 27.00 15.94 1.48
N LEU A 599 25.91 15.81 2.24
CA LEU A 599 25.20 16.94 2.82
C LEU A 599 26.08 17.74 3.79
N ASN A 600 26.91 17.06 4.59
CA ASN A 600 27.84 17.72 5.51
C ASN A 600 28.92 18.51 4.76
N ILE A 601 29.50 17.94 3.69
CA ILE A 601 30.48 18.63 2.85
C ILE A 601 29.84 19.84 2.15
N SER A 602 28.64 19.66 1.55
CA SER A 602 27.90 20.72 0.88
C SER A 602 27.60 21.91 1.80
N LEU A 603 27.11 21.65 3.02
CA LEU A 603 26.79 22.71 3.98
C LEU A 603 28.02 23.39 4.56
N ARG A 604 29.13 22.66 4.79
CA ARG A 604 30.39 23.25 5.24
C ARG A 604 31.05 24.14 4.19
N ALA A 605 30.84 23.84 2.91
CA ALA A 605 31.33 24.65 1.81
C ALA A 605 30.55 25.96 1.64
N GLN A 606 29.34 26.08 2.20
CA GLN A 606 28.55 27.32 2.10
C GLN A 606 29.27 28.48 2.79
N SER A 607 29.77 29.43 1.99
CA SER A 607 30.41 30.64 2.49
C SER A 607 29.41 31.58 3.18
N ALA A 608 29.90 32.50 4.03
CA ALA A 608 29.08 33.54 4.64
C ALA A 608 28.35 34.46 3.62
N ARG A 609 28.77 34.44 2.35
CA ARG A 609 28.19 35.23 1.24
C ARG A 609 27.10 34.50 0.44
N ALA A 610 26.83 33.22 0.70
CA ALA A 610 25.78 32.50 -0.02
C ALA A 610 24.42 33.16 0.26
N GLU A 611 23.67 33.51 -0.79
CA GLU A 611 22.32 34.09 -0.66
C GLU A 611 21.39 33.07 0.00
N ARG A 612 21.02 33.32 1.27
CA ARG A 612 20.26 32.37 2.09
C ARG A 612 18.77 32.60 1.89
N SER A 613 18.15 31.90 0.94
CA SER A 613 16.70 31.94 0.76
C SER A 613 16.02 30.82 1.56
N VAL A 614 14.96 31.20 2.29
CA VAL A 614 14.13 30.29 3.09
C VAL A 614 13.51 29.20 2.21
N LEU A 615 13.05 29.58 1.02
CA LEU A 615 12.41 28.67 0.07
C LEU A 615 13.37 27.58 -0.44
N ARG A 616 14.62 27.95 -0.77
CA ARG A 616 15.64 26.99 -1.22
C ARG A 616 15.96 25.98 -0.13
N LEU A 617 16.04 26.43 1.12
CA LEU A 617 16.32 25.57 2.26
C LEU A 617 15.15 24.63 2.59
N ALA A 618 13.90 25.12 2.50
CA ALA A 618 12.71 24.28 2.60
C ALA A 618 12.71 23.18 1.54
N PHE A 619 13.06 23.53 0.29
CA PHE A 619 13.20 22.55 -0.78
C PHE A 619 14.34 21.56 -0.54
N THR A 620 15.51 22.02 -0.05
CA THR A 620 16.61 21.13 0.36
C THR A 620 16.15 20.10 1.39
N LEU A 621 15.42 20.54 2.43
CA LEU A 621 14.88 19.65 3.46
C LEU A 621 13.94 18.60 2.85
N LEU A 622 13.04 19.02 1.98
CA LEU A 622 12.08 18.14 1.32
C LEU A 622 12.78 17.12 0.39
N LEU A 623 13.66 17.60 -0.48
CA LEU A 623 14.36 16.78 -1.47
C LEU A 623 15.27 15.74 -0.79
N TYR A 624 16.09 16.14 0.19
CA TYR A 624 16.96 15.17 0.88
C TYR A 624 16.15 14.13 1.66
N THR A 625 15.01 14.53 2.22
CA THR A 625 14.10 13.60 2.91
C THR A 625 13.55 12.57 1.93
N PHE A 626 12.95 12.98 0.81
CA PHE A 626 12.45 12.03 -0.18
C PHE A 626 13.57 11.24 -0.85
N PHE A 627 14.72 11.84 -1.12
CA PHE A 627 15.88 11.12 -1.65
C PHE A 627 16.35 10.03 -0.68
N SER A 628 16.30 10.28 0.64
CA SER A 628 16.61 9.26 1.65
C SER A 628 15.62 8.08 1.64
N LEU A 629 14.34 8.34 1.35
CA LEU A 629 13.27 7.34 1.32
C LEU A 629 13.23 6.55 0.00
N PHE A 630 13.30 7.23 -1.14
CA PHE A 630 13.27 6.62 -2.47
C PHE A 630 14.60 6.01 -2.87
N GLY A 631 15.72 6.66 -2.55
CA GLY A 631 17.06 6.18 -2.92
C GLY A 631 17.53 4.98 -2.09
N SER A 632 16.98 4.79 -0.89
CA SER A 632 17.17 3.54 -0.13
C SER A 632 16.22 2.41 -0.56
N GLY A 633 15.13 2.72 -1.28
CA GLY A 633 14.08 1.75 -1.61
C GLY A 633 13.11 1.45 -0.46
N ASN A 634 13.21 2.17 0.66
CA ASN A 634 12.43 1.88 1.87
C ASN A 634 10.95 2.26 1.76
N ILE A 635 10.54 3.17 0.87
CA ILE A 635 9.12 3.57 0.80
C ILE A 635 8.20 2.38 0.44
N ALA A 636 8.68 1.45 -0.39
CA ALA A 636 7.97 0.22 -0.74
C ALA A 636 7.93 -0.82 0.42
N SER A 637 8.70 -0.60 1.49
CA SER A 637 8.70 -1.47 2.68
C SER A 637 7.45 -1.27 3.56
N ILE A 638 6.77 -0.13 3.44
CA ILE A 638 5.54 0.17 4.20
C ILE A 638 4.41 -0.80 3.82
N SER A 639 4.30 -1.15 2.53
CA SER A 639 3.23 -2.02 2.03
C SER A 639 3.59 -3.51 2.05
N SER A 640 4.88 -3.86 2.09
CA SER A 640 5.34 -5.24 1.86
C SER A 640 5.58 -6.07 3.14
N PHE A 641 5.63 -5.43 4.33
CA PHE A 641 5.82 -6.11 5.63
C PHE A 641 6.94 -7.17 5.65
N ASP A 642 8.03 -6.93 4.91
CA ASP A 642 9.07 -7.94 4.69
C ASP A 642 9.71 -8.40 6.03
N PRO A 643 9.56 -9.69 6.42
CA PRO A 643 10.10 -10.19 7.67
C PRO A 643 11.64 -10.10 7.74
N ASN A 644 12.33 -9.99 6.60
CA ASN A 644 13.78 -9.88 6.55
C ASN A 644 14.30 -8.60 7.22
N ILE A 645 13.50 -7.54 7.29
CA ILE A 645 13.85 -6.30 8.00
C ILE A 645 14.02 -6.57 9.50
N ALA A 646 13.20 -7.46 10.06
CA ALA A 646 13.22 -7.82 11.48
C ALA A 646 14.13 -9.01 11.81
N ARG A 647 14.97 -9.48 10.87
CA ARG A 647 15.82 -10.68 11.05
C ARG A 647 16.67 -10.66 12.32
N CYS A 648 17.24 -9.50 12.68
CA CYS A 648 18.06 -9.38 13.88
C CYS A 648 17.23 -9.40 15.19
N TYR A 649 15.90 -9.25 15.09
CA TYR A 649 15.00 -9.03 16.23
C TYR A 649 14.02 -10.19 16.46
N LEU A 650 13.50 -10.79 15.39
CA LEU A 650 12.42 -11.77 15.41
C LEU A 650 12.71 -12.94 14.46
N SER A 651 12.19 -14.13 14.78
CA SER A 651 12.21 -15.30 13.90
C SER A 651 10.83 -15.68 13.35
N HIS A 652 9.77 -15.07 13.86
CA HIS A 652 8.41 -15.32 13.45
C HIS A 652 7.79 -14.02 12.96
N PHE A 653 6.82 -14.14 12.05
CA PHE A 653 6.08 -12.99 11.55
C PHE A 653 5.23 -12.38 12.67
N ALA A 654 5.50 -11.12 13.01
CA ALA A 654 4.74 -10.34 13.99
C ALA A 654 4.44 -8.96 13.39
N PRO A 655 3.28 -8.77 12.75
CA PRO A 655 3.04 -7.64 11.84
C PRO A 655 3.18 -6.28 12.53
N PHE A 656 2.67 -6.13 13.76
CA PHE A 656 2.75 -4.87 14.50
C PHE A 656 4.18 -4.51 14.93
N VAL A 657 4.98 -5.50 15.32
CA VAL A 657 6.38 -5.28 15.73
C VAL A 657 7.25 -4.98 14.51
N ILE A 658 7.04 -5.72 13.42
CA ILE A 658 7.71 -5.48 12.13
C ILE A 658 7.37 -4.07 11.64
N MET A 659 6.09 -3.66 11.69
CA MET A 659 5.68 -2.30 11.34
C MET A 659 6.40 -1.25 12.19
N GLY A 660 6.52 -1.47 13.51
CA GLY A 660 7.30 -0.59 14.38
C GLY A 660 8.77 -0.45 13.96
N LEU A 661 9.42 -1.56 13.60
CA LEU A 661 10.81 -1.57 13.13
C LEU A 661 10.96 -0.92 11.74
N VAL A 662 10.00 -1.12 10.84
CA VAL A 662 9.95 -0.45 9.53
C VAL A 662 9.80 1.06 9.71
N LEU A 663 8.95 1.52 10.63
CA LEU A 663 8.85 2.94 10.96
C LEU A 663 10.16 3.50 11.49
N VAL A 664 10.87 2.78 12.37
CA VAL A 664 12.22 3.19 12.82
C VAL A 664 13.19 3.27 11.64
N LYS A 665 13.18 2.28 10.74
CA LYS A 665 14.01 2.27 9.52
C LYS A 665 13.74 3.49 8.63
N LEU A 666 12.50 3.92 8.49
CA LEU A 666 12.12 5.08 7.69
C LEU A 666 12.50 6.41 8.34
N LEU A 667 12.38 6.51 9.66
CA LEU A 667 12.62 7.76 10.39
C LEU A 667 14.11 8.06 10.60
N VAL A 668 14.95 7.03 10.80
CA VAL A 668 16.38 7.22 11.11
C VAL A 668 17.13 8.05 10.06
N PRO A 669 17.04 7.78 8.74
CA PRO A 669 17.70 8.60 7.73
C PRO A 669 17.27 10.07 7.77
N VAL A 670 15.97 10.33 8.01
CA VAL A 670 15.42 11.69 8.10
C VAL A 670 15.95 12.43 9.33
N VAL A 671 16.02 11.75 10.49
CA VAL A 671 16.64 12.29 11.72
C VAL A 671 18.10 12.65 11.49
N LEU A 672 18.86 11.80 10.77
CA LEU A 672 20.26 12.05 10.44
C LEU A 672 20.43 13.29 9.56
N ILE A 673 19.65 13.40 8.48
CA ILE A 673 19.66 14.56 7.56
C ILE A 673 19.34 15.86 8.32
N MET A 674 18.29 15.84 9.13
CA MET A 674 17.90 16.97 9.96
C MET A 674 19.00 17.38 10.94
N SER A 675 19.66 16.40 11.56
CA SER A 675 20.76 16.66 12.49
C SER A 675 21.94 17.33 11.80
N VAL A 676 22.28 16.90 10.58
CA VAL A 676 23.36 17.51 9.78
C VAL A 676 23.02 18.95 9.41
N ILE A 677 21.78 19.20 8.93
CA ILE A 677 21.33 20.54 8.54
C ILE A 677 21.32 21.49 9.73
N TYR A 678 20.76 21.06 10.86
CA TYR A 678 20.65 21.87 12.07
C TYR A 678 22.03 22.20 12.67
N ALA A 679 22.96 21.25 12.68
CA ALA A 679 24.30 21.45 13.23
C ALA A 679 25.11 22.45 12.38
N ASN A 680 25.09 22.30 11.04
CA ASN A 680 25.96 23.07 10.16
C ASN A 680 25.39 24.41 9.67
N SER A 681 24.08 24.65 9.77
CA SER A 681 23.46 25.90 9.29
C SER A 681 22.86 26.75 10.41
N GLU A 682 23.50 27.89 10.67
CA GLU A 682 22.99 28.89 11.63
C GLU A 682 21.70 29.56 11.16
N PHE A 683 21.55 29.74 9.84
CA PHE A 683 20.36 30.36 9.26
C PHE A 683 19.09 29.54 9.51
N VAL A 684 19.19 28.20 9.43
CA VAL A 684 18.10 27.28 9.78
C VAL A 684 17.64 27.54 11.23
N ARG A 685 18.58 27.71 12.15
CA ARG A 685 18.28 27.92 13.58
C ARG A 685 17.55 29.22 13.85
N GLN A 686 17.85 30.27 13.08
CA GLN A 686 17.23 31.58 13.23
C GLN A 686 15.87 31.71 12.51
N HIS A 687 15.63 30.94 11.44
CA HIS A 687 14.49 31.13 10.52
C HIS A 687 13.57 29.90 10.42
N GLU A 688 13.60 29.02 11.41
CA GLU A 688 12.83 27.75 11.44
C GLU A 688 11.37 27.91 11.04
N GLU A 689 10.64 28.83 11.69
CA GLU A 689 9.20 29.00 11.45
C GLU A 689 8.91 29.31 9.97
N GLN A 690 9.72 30.18 9.36
CA GLN A 690 9.57 30.55 7.96
C GLN A 690 9.89 29.38 7.02
N ILE A 691 10.89 28.57 7.36
CA ILE A 691 11.26 27.39 6.58
C ILE A 691 10.12 26.37 6.58
N PHE A 692 9.53 26.10 7.74
CA PHE A 692 8.41 25.15 7.85
C PHE A 692 7.13 25.67 7.21
N ILE A 693 6.87 26.98 7.24
CA ILE A 693 5.78 27.61 6.48
C ILE A 693 5.98 27.42 4.97
N CYS A 694 7.20 27.63 4.46
CA CYS A 694 7.52 27.37 3.05
C CYS A 694 7.45 25.88 2.69
N LEU A 695 7.90 25.00 3.58
CA LEU A 695 7.81 23.55 3.41
C LEU A 695 6.35 23.11 3.30
N LEU A 696 5.49 23.63 4.18
CA LEU A 696 4.05 23.38 4.16
C LEU A 696 3.43 23.84 2.84
N LEU A 697 3.78 25.05 2.37
CA LEU A 697 3.30 25.54 1.08
C LEU A 697 3.70 24.63 -0.10
N VAL A 698 4.94 24.15 -0.13
CA VAL A 698 5.42 23.26 -1.20
C VAL A 698 4.71 21.90 -1.15
N CYS A 699 4.53 21.34 0.05
CA CYS A 699 3.80 20.09 0.24
C CYS A 699 2.32 20.22 -0.11
N ASP A 700 1.66 21.34 0.21
CA ASP A 700 0.25 21.59 -0.14
C ASP A 700 0.05 21.67 -1.66
N VAL A 701 1.01 22.26 -2.39
CA VAL A 701 1.01 22.27 -3.86
C VAL A 701 1.13 20.85 -4.42
N MET A 702 2.06 20.05 -3.89
CA MET A 702 2.22 18.65 -4.29
C MET A 702 1.00 17.79 -3.90
N GLY A 703 0.45 18.00 -2.71
CA GLY A 703 -0.75 17.33 -2.19
C GLY A 703 -1.96 17.60 -3.06
N LEU A 704 -2.13 18.85 -3.51
CA LEU A 704 -3.19 19.20 -4.47
C LEU A 704 -3.03 18.44 -5.79
N ASN A 705 -1.81 18.30 -6.32
CA ASN A 705 -1.58 17.48 -7.52
C ASN A 705 -1.99 16.02 -7.28
N PHE A 706 -1.56 15.41 -6.17
CA PHE A 706 -1.95 14.04 -5.83
C PHE A 706 -3.45 13.86 -5.62
N LEU A 707 -4.17 14.87 -5.10
CA LEU A 707 -5.63 14.83 -4.96
C LEU A 707 -6.33 14.57 -6.31
N PHE A 708 -5.86 15.19 -7.39
CA PHE A 708 -6.38 14.97 -8.74
C PHE A 708 -5.98 13.61 -9.32
N LEU A 709 -4.91 13.00 -8.80
CA LEU A 709 -4.40 11.69 -9.22
C LEU A 709 -4.96 10.52 -8.41
N VAL A 710 -5.78 10.77 -7.37
CA VAL A 710 -6.44 9.72 -6.59
C VAL A 710 -7.37 8.90 -7.48
N ARG A 711 -7.16 7.58 -7.49
CA ARG A 711 -7.94 6.61 -8.27
C ARG A 711 -8.95 5.91 -7.37
N ASN A 712 -10.13 5.65 -7.94
CA ASN A 712 -11.19 4.86 -7.32
C ASN A 712 -11.49 3.56 -8.10
N GLN A 713 -10.69 3.27 -9.12
CA GLN A 713 -10.80 2.10 -10.01
C GLN A 713 -9.40 1.54 -10.28
N GLY A 714 -9.31 0.24 -10.53
CA GLY A 714 -8.05 -0.49 -10.73
C GLY A 714 -7.80 -1.52 -9.62
N SER A 715 -6.57 -2.02 -9.54
CA SER A 715 -6.21 -2.97 -8.48
C SER A 715 -6.26 -2.29 -7.11
N TRP A 716 -6.46 -3.06 -6.04
CA TRP A 716 -6.37 -2.55 -4.67
C TRP A 716 -5.02 -1.88 -4.37
N LEU A 717 -3.96 -2.36 -5.02
CA LEU A 717 -2.64 -1.76 -4.94
C LEU A 717 -2.61 -0.38 -5.60
N ASP A 718 -3.19 -0.22 -6.80
CA ASP A 718 -3.25 1.08 -7.49
C ASP A 718 -4.09 2.12 -6.74
N ILE A 719 -5.24 1.68 -6.21
CA ILE A 719 -6.10 2.54 -5.40
C ILE A 719 -5.37 2.93 -4.11
N GLY A 720 -4.84 1.93 -3.39
CA GLY A 720 -4.12 2.14 -2.13
C GLY A 720 -2.88 2.99 -2.28
N THR A 721 -2.09 2.81 -3.35
CA THR A 721 -0.91 3.63 -3.65
C THR A 721 -1.30 5.07 -3.97
N SER A 722 -2.36 5.30 -4.78
CA SER A 722 -2.82 6.66 -5.10
C SER A 722 -3.27 7.44 -3.86
N ILE A 723 -3.98 6.78 -2.93
CA ILE A 723 -4.39 7.37 -1.65
C ILE A 723 -3.16 7.59 -0.76
N SER A 724 -2.24 6.62 -0.72
CA SER A 724 -1.03 6.72 0.08
C SER A 724 -0.15 7.89 -0.36
N HIS A 725 0.01 8.14 -1.67
CA HIS A 725 0.78 9.27 -2.17
C HIS A 725 0.23 10.61 -1.65
N PHE A 726 -1.09 10.79 -1.69
CA PHE A 726 -1.75 11.97 -1.15
C PHE A 726 -1.53 12.10 0.38
N VAL A 727 -1.79 11.03 1.14
CA VAL A 727 -1.63 11.05 2.61
C VAL A 727 -0.18 11.27 3.03
N ILE A 728 0.79 10.68 2.33
CA ILE A 728 2.21 10.86 2.62
C ILE A 728 2.59 12.34 2.46
N MET A 729 2.12 13.04 1.42
CA MET A 729 2.40 14.47 1.26
C MET A 729 1.85 15.32 2.40
N GLU A 730 0.58 15.13 2.76
CA GLU A 730 -0.08 15.89 3.82
C GLU A 730 0.60 15.67 5.18
N VAL A 731 1.02 14.43 5.47
CA VAL A 731 1.64 14.07 6.75
C VAL A 731 3.14 14.41 6.80
N THR A 732 3.81 14.54 5.65
CA THR A 732 5.27 14.77 5.58
C THR A 732 5.67 16.03 6.35
N THR A 733 4.90 17.13 6.24
CA THR A 733 5.20 18.40 6.92
C THR A 733 5.18 18.26 8.44
N LEU A 734 4.15 17.58 8.96
CA LEU A 734 3.98 17.30 10.38
C LEU A 734 5.09 16.37 10.90
N VAL A 735 5.39 15.30 10.17
CA VAL A 735 6.46 14.36 10.54
C VAL A 735 7.81 15.06 10.56
N MET A 736 8.10 15.88 9.55
CA MET A 736 9.33 16.65 9.46
C MET A 736 9.48 17.64 10.61
N LEU A 737 8.39 18.30 11.02
CA LEU A 737 8.36 19.22 12.16
C LEU A 737 8.60 18.50 13.49
N LEU A 738 7.95 17.34 13.69
CA LEU A 738 8.18 16.49 14.87
C LEU A 738 9.63 15.99 14.92
N ILE A 739 10.17 15.55 13.78
CA ILE A 739 11.57 15.12 13.67
C ILE A 739 12.51 16.28 13.96
N PHE A 740 12.24 17.48 13.44
CA PHE A 740 13.08 18.64 13.71
C PHE A 740 13.13 19.00 15.19
N HIS A 741 11.99 18.89 15.89
CA HIS A 741 11.95 19.07 17.34
C HIS A 741 12.76 17.98 18.07
N THR A 742 12.63 16.70 17.68
CA THR A 742 13.43 15.62 18.28
C THR A 742 14.92 15.82 18.01
N THR A 743 15.32 16.28 16.81
CA THR A 743 16.70 16.64 16.49
C THR A 743 17.25 17.73 17.41
N LYS A 744 16.47 18.79 17.71
CA LYS A 744 16.88 19.83 18.68
C LYS A 744 17.14 19.25 20.07
N GLN A 745 16.28 18.33 20.52
CA GLN A 745 16.45 17.64 21.80
C GLN A 745 17.73 16.77 21.80
N LEU A 746 17.95 16.01 20.73
CA LEU A 746 19.14 15.15 20.58
C LEU A 746 20.44 15.97 20.55
N LEU A 747 20.42 17.18 20.00
CA LEU A 747 21.55 18.11 19.97
C LEU A 747 21.68 18.98 21.25
N ARG A 748 20.73 18.89 22.20
CA ARG A 748 20.62 19.70 23.45
C ARG A 748 20.90 21.19 23.23
N VAL A 749 20.13 21.82 22.36
CA VAL A 749 20.11 23.29 22.28
C VAL A 749 19.14 23.90 23.30
N ILE A 750 18.22 23.09 23.86
CA ILE A 750 17.29 23.49 24.92
C ILE A 750 17.64 22.70 26.20
N PRO A 751 17.88 23.36 27.36
CA PRO A 751 18.02 22.67 28.64
C PRO A 751 16.72 21.93 28.99
N TRP A 752 16.82 20.75 29.59
CA TRP A 752 15.63 19.96 29.99
C TRP A 752 14.71 20.70 30.99
N GLU A 753 15.25 21.69 31.69
CA GLU A 753 14.55 22.50 32.69
C GLU A 753 13.64 23.58 32.08
N GLU A 754 13.81 23.92 30.80
CA GLU A 754 12.96 24.89 30.06
C GLU A 754 11.85 24.21 29.24
N ILE A 755 11.65 22.89 29.40
CA ILE A 755 10.61 22.15 28.68
C ILE A 755 9.25 22.43 29.33
N ASP A 756 8.58 23.47 28.86
CA ASP A 756 7.14 23.60 29.09
C ASP A 756 6.42 22.63 28.13
N PHE A 757 5.95 21.49 28.63
CA PHE A 757 5.19 20.51 27.84
C PHE A 757 3.89 21.09 27.25
N LYS A 758 3.44 22.26 27.72
CA LYS A 758 2.36 23.03 27.09
C LYS A 758 2.80 23.74 25.79
N MET A 759 4.10 23.88 25.56
CA MET A 759 4.72 24.44 24.34
C MET A 759 5.20 23.35 23.37
N LEU A 760 4.36 22.33 23.08
CA LEU A 760 4.54 21.63 21.80
C LEU A 760 4.41 22.66 20.65
N PRO A 761 5.07 22.45 19.50
CA PRO A 761 5.09 23.39 18.36
C PRO A 761 3.75 23.48 17.60
N LEU A 762 2.62 23.31 18.30
CA LEU A 762 1.31 23.75 17.83
C LEU A 762 1.22 25.29 17.74
N ARG A 763 2.24 26.04 18.18
CA ARG A 763 2.35 27.51 17.96
C ARG A 763 2.37 27.93 16.49
N LEU A 764 2.70 27.03 15.55
CA LEU A 764 2.51 27.28 14.11
C LEU A 764 1.03 27.43 13.73
N ILE A 765 0.11 26.88 14.54
CA ILE A 765 -1.33 27.06 14.45
C ILE A 765 -1.73 28.02 15.58
N HIS A 766 -1.69 29.32 15.32
CA HIS A 766 -2.10 30.42 16.21
C HIS A 766 -3.15 30.05 17.29
N TRP A 767 -2.69 29.71 18.50
CA TRP A 767 -3.52 29.69 19.72
C TRP A 767 -3.20 30.87 20.67
N ASP A 768 -2.16 31.64 20.39
CA ASP A 768 -1.74 32.79 21.22
C ASP A 768 -2.71 34.00 21.16
N VAL A 769 -3.72 33.98 20.28
CA VAL A 769 -4.77 35.02 20.23
C VAL A 769 -5.84 34.84 21.32
N ILE A 770 -5.89 33.67 22.00
CA ILE A 770 -6.88 33.42 23.06
C ILE A 770 -6.33 33.74 24.46
N SER A 771 -5.01 33.75 24.68
CA SER A 771 -4.43 34.07 26.00
C SER A 771 -4.25 35.57 26.26
N ALA A 772 -4.20 36.41 25.22
CA ALA A 772 -4.00 37.86 25.36
C ALA A 772 -5.24 38.65 25.86
N LYS A 773 -6.30 37.97 26.32
CA LYS A 773 -7.47 38.61 26.97
C LYS A 773 -7.47 38.52 28.50
N HIS A 774 -6.46 37.89 29.09
CA HIS A 774 -6.29 37.82 30.54
C HIS A 774 -4.85 38.19 30.93
N HIS A 775 -4.45 39.43 30.66
CA HIS A 775 -3.48 40.17 31.46
C HIS A 775 -3.68 41.67 31.32
#